data_AF-A0A7C3EKH9-F1
#
_entry.id   AF-A0A7C3EKH9-F1
#
_cell.length_a   1.000
_cell.length_b   1.000
_cell.length_c   1.000
_cell.angle_alpha   90.00
_cell.angle_beta   90.00
_cell.angle_gamma   90.00
#
_symmetry.space_group_name_H-M   'P 1'
#
loop_
_entity.id
_entity.type
_entity.pdbx_description
1 polymer ?
#
loop_
_entity_poly.entity_id
_entity_poly.type
_entity_poly.pdbx_seq_one_letter_code
_entity_poly.pdbx_strand_id
1 'polypeptide(L)'
;MDPFDFSFGKARGTWPQEHGWLFRAARDVARGSPPPGPPHAPPARLLLTAAPTLPALTAGKKLAAAISPPEPLRTFLEELTRGRGPAVQVGAPRAALHAVIAAEVLTPATRSAYTGRWVGKQYGARGKSATGCARPLGRPARRGERTVRRIGQLFADVVWTIGFGSTARFSTASCRWAMALIIVGAFLPPRVALGQATFVVEVSVDRPDASPGDGMCADVVGFCTLRAAIMEANAIPTDDRIVFAVTGPIVLGSTLPEVADARSAGALEIDGGGQVTLSGNDRVQILRVANGGNLTLRNIRLERGGAWDAGAIYSGGTLTIENSTFSENSGYNGGAIYSSRTLTIENSTFSGNSARNGQGGAIYSEGTLTIANSTFSGNSTNSYQARGGAIYSSGTLTIENSTFSGNSALSLYGRGGAIYAEGTLTVGTSSFSENSAQGGGAISSSRTLSIENSTFSRNSASESGGAIVSSGALQAVGVRISDNQAGAYGGGLSLWGTADIRASTLARNTSRSCGGVSSNGEVRLLNVTFSENAATEDGGAVCHSSLDTLADVVFTTFYLNAAGGRGAAIFDGAASTRIKNSIVLGSRTSGNCFGTLLSRGRNYSTDDTCSGFTVATSDELRLDVLADNGGPTETHALLSGSVAIDSAPDCNDLRGGAVDSDQRGASRPWGVACDVGAYEAGAPAPPSGPTRTPTPTRTRTPTPTPTPTPTRTPTAVSQSPSPTPPLTATPPGEGAAVIVGNVTGAPDTEVTFQVRLQTGEDSVAGIQHDISFDPAFGVIPPNASSRPDCSANPSIGKENTQFAYLPVGCTPGTGCTGIRAVVASNSNASAIPDGSLLYTCKFRIAATARGTSVLTTSGLVGSDPEGRPVWLSGVNGSVTVFLPTPTPTHTTTPTHTPTLTRTATPSATPTATLTGTPTTTPTPSPTETPVSLCPGDCNGNGEVTIDELVMMVNIALGARPLSDCEAGDSTRDGEITIDEIIRAVTRALSGC
;
A
#
# COMPACT_ATOMS: atom_id res chain seq x y z
N MET A 1 29.19 -36.68 -40.82
CA MET A 1 30.61 -36.44 -41.18
C MET A 1 31.45 -36.81 -39.97
N ASP A 2 32.63 -37.36 -40.19
CA ASP A 2 33.58 -37.79 -39.16
C ASP A 2 34.51 -36.62 -38.70
N PRO A 3 35.41 -36.82 -37.70
CA PRO A 3 35.83 -35.74 -36.79
C PRO A 3 37.28 -35.21 -36.97
N PHE A 4 38.16 -35.39 -35.96
CA PHE A 4 39.44 -34.69 -35.66
C PHE A 4 39.29 -33.32 -34.97
N ASP A 5 39.66 -33.07 -33.71
CA ASP A 5 40.45 -33.77 -32.66
C ASP A 5 41.99 -33.70 -32.75
N PHE A 6 42.64 -33.82 -31.57
CA PHE A 6 44.07 -33.83 -31.19
C PHE A 6 44.83 -32.48 -31.08
N SER A 7 45.75 -32.26 -30.11
CA SER A 7 45.97 -32.89 -28.77
C SER A 7 47.10 -32.26 -27.94
N PHE A 8 47.03 -32.38 -26.61
CA PHE A 8 48.08 -32.61 -25.56
C PHE A 8 49.55 -32.11 -25.70
N GLY A 9 50.27 -31.79 -24.60
CA GLY A 9 49.90 -31.71 -23.16
C GLY A 9 50.95 -32.29 -22.18
N LYS A 10 50.48 -32.62 -20.95
CA LYS A 10 51.09 -33.53 -19.92
C LYS A 10 52.34 -33.05 -19.14
N ALA A 11 52.56 -33.44 -17.87
CA ALA A 11 51.72 -34.11 -16.85
C ALA A 11 52.40 -34.12 -15.44
N ARG A 12 51.73 -34.74 -14.44
CA ARG A 12 52.12 -35.06 -13.04
C ARG A 12 51.91 -33.91 -12.02
N GLY A 13 51.47 -34.15 -10.79
CA GLY A 13 50.91 -35.39 -10.20
C GLY A 13 50.88 -35.41 -8.66
N THR A 14 50.05 -36.30 -8.09
CA THR A 14 49.97 -36.75 -6.68
C THR A 14 49.45 -35.81 -5.56
N TRP A 15 48.72 -36.44 -4.63
CA TRP A 15 48.12 -36.00 -3.35
C TRP A 15 49.17 -36.04 -2.19
N PRO A 16 48.91 -35.64 -0.90
CA PRO A 16 47.63 -35.67 -0.17
C PRO A 16 47.35 -34.54 0.87
N GLN A 17 46.57 -34.89 1.90
CA GLN A 17 46.01 -34.19 3.08
C GLN A 17 47.09 -33.49 3.98
N GLU A 18 46.83 -32.69 5.03
CA GLU A 18 45.84 -32.78 6.15
C GLU A 18 45.45 -31.42 6.81
N HIS A 19 44.64 -31.53 7.87
CA HIS A 19 44.19 -30.59 8.94
C HIS A 19 45.21 -29.49 9.41
N GLY A 20 44.84 -28.41 10.12
CA GLY A 20 43.55 -27.95 10.67
C GLY A 20 43.74 -26.83 11.74
N TRP A 21 42.64 -26.34 12.33
CA TRP A 21 42.40 -25.69 13.66
C TRP A 21 43.62 -25.22 14.53
N LEU A 22 43.62 -24.09 15.27
CA LEU A 22 42.67 -23.72 16.35
C LEU A 22 42.91 -22.27 16.93
N PHE A 23 42.18 -21.92 17.99
CA PHE A 23 42.12 -20.62 18.72
C PHE A 23 43.37 -20.22 19.57
N ARG A 24 43.41 -18.91 19.93
CA ARG A 24 43.73 -18.26 21.26
C ARG A 24 44.82 -17.16 21.17
N ALA A 25 44.97 -16.21 22.10
CA ALA A 25 44.02 -15.36 22.86
C ALA A 25 44.81 -14.38 23.78
N ALA A 26 44.37 -13.11 23.85
CA ALA A 26 44.50 -12.18 25.00
C ALA A 26 45.87 -11.58 25.44
N ARG A 27 45.80 -10.29 25.89
CA ARG A 27 46.62 -9.59 26.92
C ARG A 27 48.08 -9.19 26.60
N ASP A 28 48.68 -8.14 27.22
CA ASP A 28 48.13 -7.11 28.13
C ASP A 28 48.83 -5.72 28.11
N VAL A 29 48.11 -4.77 28.72
CA VAL A 29 48.39 -3.37 29.18
C VAL A 29 49.83 -2.92 29.50
N ALA A 30 50.11 -1.63 29.21
CA ALA A 30 50.92 -0.71 30.06
C ALA A 30 50.32 0.72 30.07
N ARG A 31 50.52 1.51 31.15
CA ARG A 31 49.96 2.88 31.35
C ARG A 31 51.00 3.85 31.95
N GLY A 32 50.83 5.17 31.74
CA GLY A 32 51.55 6.23 32.47
C GLY A 32 51.08 7.66 32.15
N SER A 33 50.88 8.50 33.16
CA SER A 33 50.43 9.93 33.11
C SER A 33 51.07 10.69 34.32
N PRO A 34 50.84 12.01 34.62
CA PRO A 34 49.95 13.02 34.02
C PRO A 34 50.63 14.41 33.68
N PRO A 35 50.34 15.62 34.28
CA PRO A 35 50.08 16.88 33.52
C PRO A 35 50.97 18.08 34.02
N PRO A 36 50.61 19.42 34.00
CA PRO A 36 49.60 20.25 33.29
C PRO A 36 50.16 21.60 32.66
N GLY A 37 49.31 22.47 32.05
CA GLY A 37 49.59 23.94 31.93
C GLY A 37 49.14 24.72 30.65
N PRO A 38 48.54 25.94 30.74
CA PRO A 38 48.20 26.89 29.63
C PRO A 38 48.97 28.25 29.76
N PRO A 39 48.59 29.47 29.24
CA PRO A 39 47.58 29.95 28.25
C PRO A 39 48.02 31.09 27.24
N HIS A 40 47.09 31.59 26.40
CA HIS A 40 46.98 32.94 25.73
C HIS A 40 47.76 33.35 24.43
N ALA A 41 47.29 34.43 23.76
CA ALA A 41 47.56 34.96 22.38
C ALA A 41 48.40 36.30 22.39
N PRO A 42 48.53 37.19 21.34
CA PRO A 42 48.17 37.26 19.88
C PRO A 42 49.42 37.66 18.98
N PRO A 43 49.56 38.73 18.11
CA PRO A 43 48.72 39.48 17.13
C PRO A 43 49.33 39.88 15.71
N ALA A 44 48.45 40.11 14.70
CA ALA A 44 48.44 41.18 13.63
C ALA A 44 49.58 41.51 12.58
N ARG A 45 49.15 41.79 11.31
CA ARG A 45 49.72 42.71 10.24
C ARG A 45 51.14 42.38 9.65
N LEU A 46 51.65 42.83 8.47
CA LEU A 46 51.34 43.91 7.48
C LEU A 46 52.04 43.68 6.07
N LEU A 47 51.65 44.45 5.01
CA LEU A 47 52.41 44.89 3.77
C LEU A 47 52.37 44.17 2.38
N LEU A 48 52.23 45.03 1.35
CA LEU A 48 52.75 45.13 -0.06
C LEU A 48 52.53 44.07 -1.20
N THR A 49 51.70 44.50 -2.19
CA THR A 49 51.93 44.65 -3.65
C THR A 49 52.97 43.81 -4.43
N ALA A 50 52.52 43.19 -5.55
CA ALA A 50 52.96 43.50 -6.94
C ALA A 50 52.12 42.72 -7.99
N ALA A 51 52.14 43.14 -9.26
CA ALA A 51 51.57 42.42 -10.42
C ALA A 51 52.67 42.10 -11.46
N PRO A 52 52.40 41.27 -12.48
CA PRO A 52 52.08 41.87 -13.78
C PRO A 52 51.00 41.16 -14.63
N THR A 53 50.61 41.83 -15.71
CA THR A 53 49.58 41.47 -16.71
C THR A 53 50.12 40.68 -17.91
N LEU A 54 49.28 39.94 -18.63
CA LEU A 54 49.34 39.66 -20.10
C LEU A 54 48.04 38.93 -20.56
N PRO A 55 47.65 38.90 -21.86
CA PRO A 55 46.70 39.89 -22.38
C PRO A 55 45.43 39.31 -23.04
N ALA A 56 44.55 40.21 -23.50
CA ALA A 56 43.49 39.91 -24.47
C ALA A 56 43.81 40.51 -25.85
N LEU A 57 43.37 39.87 -26.94
CA LEU A 57 43.23 40.49 -28.28
C LEU A 57 42.31 39.66 -29.18
N THR A 58 41.88 40.23 -30.31
CA THR A 58 40.66 39.82 -31.05
C THR A 58 40.89 39.29 -32.47
N ALA A 59 40.07 38.31 -32.85
CA ALA A 59 39.57 38.00 -34.21
C ALA A 59 40.56 37.49 -35.30
N GLY A 60 40.20 36.34 -35.90
CA GLY A 60 40.79 35.77 -37.12
C GLY A 60 39.75 34.94 -37.89
N LYS A 61 39.96 34.73 -39.21
CA LYS A 61 39.00 34.05 -40.12
C LYS A 61 39.58 32.76 -40.75
N LYS A 62 38.65 31.91 -41.23
CA LYS A 62 38.74 30.83 -42.25
C LYS A 62 39.05 29.38 -41.80
N LEU A 63 37.99 28.57 -41.94
CA LEU A 63 37.87 27.29 -42.69
C LEU A 63 38.74 26.04 -42.38
N ALA A 64 37.99 24.94 -42.25
CA ALA A 64 38.19 23.59 -42.86
C ALA A 64 38.89 22.47 -42.07
N ALA A 65 38.10 21.40 -41.81
CA ALA A 65 38.44 19.96 -41.72
C ALA A 65 39.41 19.47 -40.62
N ALA A 66 39.38 18.21 -40.16
CA ALA A 66 38.32 17.18 -40.08
C ALA A 66 38.88 15.99 -39.24
N ILE A 67 38.01 15.12 -38.68
CA ILE A 67 38.27 13.69 -38.34
C ILE A 67 36.93 13.04 -37.91
N SER A 68 36.73 11.75 -38.28
CA SER A 68 35.50 10.93 -38.08
C SER A 68 35.80 9.77 -37.08
N PRO A 69 35.06 8.63 -36.93
CA PRO A 69 33.88 8.04 -37.62
C PRO A 69 32.84 7.40 -36.62
N PRO A 70 31.95 6.41 -36.95
CA PRO A 70 31.43 5.91 -38.25
C PRO A 70 29.88 5.85 -38.43
N GLU A 71 29.48 5.80 -39.71
CA GLU A 71 28.27 5.32 -40.43
C GLU A 71 26.93 4.89 -39.76
N PRO A 72 25.80 5.28 -40.42
CA PRO A 72 24.54 4.54 -40.51
C PRO A 72 24.20 4.08 -41.96
N LEU A 73 23.29 3.09 -42.13
CA LEU A 73 22.85 2.60 -43.45
C LEU A 73 21.44 3.09 -43.85
N ARG A 74 21.24 3.23 -45.18
CA ARG A 74 20.03 3.53 -45.97
C ARG A 74 18.75 2.80 -45.49
N THR A 75 17.51 3.22 -45.76
CA THR A 75 17.00 3.79 -47.04
C THR A 75 15.64 4.50 -46.90
N PHE A 76 15.49 5.73 -47.42
CA PHE A 76 14.23 6.26 -47.99
C PHE A 76 14.51 7.50 -48.87
N LEU A 77 13.59 7.87 -49.76
CA LEU A 77 13.63 9.02 -50.70
C LEU A 77 14.57 8.91 -51.93
N GLU A 78 14.33 7.91 -52.79
CA GLU A 78 14.46 8.09 -54.25
C GLU A 78 13.07 7.94 -54.88
N GLU A 79 12.45 9.05 -55.33
CA GLU A 79 11.54 9.16 -56.50
C GLU A 79 10.86 10.55 -56.68
N LEU A 80 11.50 11.64 -56.23
CA LEU A 80 11.07 13.01 -56.58
C LEU A 80 12.19 13.83 -57.23
N THR A 81 12.54 13.48 -58.48
CA THR A 81 12.71 14.42 -59.63
C THR A 81 13.41 13.79 -60.85
N ARG A 82 12.62 13.33 -61.82
CA ARG A 82 12.91 13.46 -63.27
C ARG A 82 11.60 13.80 -63.98
N GLY A 83 11.65 14.52 -65.11
CA GLY A 83 10.42 14.98 -65.77
C GLY A 83 10.65 15.68 -67.11
N ARG A 84 9.68 16.53 -67.48
CA ARG A 84 9.39 17.15 -68.81
C ARG A 84 8.47 16.30 -69.69
N GLY A 85 7.40 16.94 -70.20
CA GLY A 85 6.41 16.37 -71.13
C GLY A 85 6.71 16.70 -72.60
N PRO A 86 5.68 16.82 -73.47
CA PRO A 86 5.28 18.20 -73.84
C PRO A 86 3.80 18.48 -74.23
N ALA A 87 3.33 19.66 -73.80
CA ALA A 87 2.58 20.71 -74.55
C ALA A 87 1.15 20.53 -75.17
N VAL A 88 0.51 21.71 -75.31
CA VAL A 88 -0.72 22.12 -76.05
C VAL A 88 -2.05 22.08 -75.25
N GLN A 89 -2.54 23.17 -74.63
CA GLN A 89 -3.31 24.35 -75.13
C GLN A 89 -4.80 24.05 -75.53
N VAL A 90 -5.83 24.87 -75.29
CA VAL A 90 -5.99 26.29 -74.83
C VAL A 90 -7.25 26.43 -73.93
N GLY A 91 -7.35 27.43 -73.02
CA GLY A 91 -8.66 27.95 -72.58
C GLY A 91 -8.73 28.71 -71.24
N ALA A 92 -8.69 30.06 -71.26
CA ALA A 92 -9.04 30.92 -70.11
C ALA A 92 -9.35 32.37 -70.55
N PRO A 93 -10.38 33.01 -69.96
CA PRO A 93 -10.19 34.27 -69.20
C PRO A 93 -11.14 34.38 -67.97
N ARG A 94 -11.02 35.28 -66.97
CA ARG A 94 -9.98 36.12 -66.32
C ARG A 94 -10.72 37.21 -65.49
N ALA A 95 -10.20 37.59 -64.32
CA ALA A 95 -10.44 38.82 -63.50
C ALA A 95 -10.88 38.50 -62.04
N ALA A 96 -10.40 39.16 -60.98
CA ALA A 96 -9.36 40.20 -60.78
C ALA A 96 -8.61 39.89 -59.44
N LEU A 97 -7.28 40.02 -59.29
CA LEU A 97 -6.40 41.21 -59.23
C LEU A 97 -6.70 42.12 -57.99
N HIS A 98 -5.99 42.07 -56.85
CA HIS A 98 -4.58 42.39 -56.47
C HIS A 98 -4.20 43.88 -56.32
N ALA A 99 -3.83 44.29 -55.09
CA ALA A 99 -2.79 45.29 -54.73
C ALA A 99 -2.60 45.37 -53.19
N VAL A 100 -1.51 45.81 -52.54
CA VAL A 100 -0.03 45.89 -52.80
C VAL A 100 0.67 46.03 -51.41
N ILE A 101 2.01 45.85 -51.31
CA ILE A 101 2.82 45.67 -50.06
C ILE A 101 3.70 46.89 -49.70
N ALA A 102 3.89 47.19 -48.39
CA ALA A 102 5.09 47.78 -47.72
C ALA A 102 4.76 48.19 -46.24
N ALA A 103 5.66 48.31 -45.25
CA ALA A 103 7.02 47.79 -44.96
C ALA A 103 7.39 48.09 -43.45
N GLU A 104 8.64 47.83 -43.03
CA GLU A 104 9.28 48.22 -41.72
C GLU A 104 8.91 47.45 -40.41
N VAL A 105 9.66 47.56 -39.29
CA VAL A 105 11.07 47.11 -39.01
C VAL A 105 11.44 47.22 -37.50
N LEU A 106 12.21 46.23 -36.98
CA LEU A 106 13.00 46.22 -35.71
C LEU A 106 12.32 46.26 -34.31
N THR A 107 13.16 46.05 -33.27
CA THR A 107 12.91 45.78 -31.83
C THR A 107 13.48 46.96 -30.96
N PRO A 108 13.62 47.00 -29.58
CA PRO A 108 13.70 45.94 -28.54
C PRO A 108 12.97 46.25 -27.20
N ALA A 109 13.59 45.99 -26.03
CA ALA A 109 12.93 45.77 -24.72
C ALA A 109 13.57 46.50 -23.50
N THR A 110 13.02 46.24 -22.30
CA THR A 110 13.60 46.31 -20.91
C THR A 110 13.09 47.36 -19.89
N ARG A 111 12.92 46.86 -18.64
CA ARG A 111 13.02 47.48 -17.29
C ARG A 111 12.33 48.81 -16.92
N SER A 112 11.40 48.72 -15.95
CA SER A 112 11.40 49.48 -14.67
C SER A 112 10.48 48.75 -13.68
N ALA A 113 10.74 48.50 -12.39
CA ALA A 113 11.61 49.11 -11.38
C ALA A 113 11.19 50.52 -10.92
N TYR A 114 10.48 50.60 -9.79
CA TYR A 114 10.22 51.85 -9.08
C TYR A 114 10.43 51.68 -7.57
N THR A 115 11.66 51.91 -7.13
CA THR A 115 11.99 52.25 -5.74
C THR A 115 12.27 53.75 -5.70
N GLY A 116 11.38 54.54 -5.11
CA GLY A 116 11.48 56.00 -5.07
C GLY A 116 10.89 56.54 -3.76
N ARG A 117 11.72 57.18 -2.93
CA ARG A 117 11.45 57.39 -1.50
C ARG A 117 11.47 58.89 -1.13
N TRP A 118 10.51 59.30 -0.29
CA TRP A 118 10.48 60.52 0.56
C TRP A 118 10.10 61.92 0.00
N VAL A 119 9.56 62.71 0.95
CA VAL A 119 9.30 64.17 1.01
C VAL A 119 8.16 64.70 0.09
N GLY A 120 7.17 65.45 0.60
CA GLY A 120 6.77 65.71 1.99
C GLY A 120 5.84 66.92 2.19
N LYS A 121 5.00 66.88 3.25
CA LYS A 121 4.23 67.98 3.90
C LYS A 121 3.53 69.05 3.02
N GLN A 122 2.19 69.16 3.18
CA GLN A 122 1.62 70.31 3.92
C GLN A 122 0.17 70.07 4.41
N TYR A 123 -0.38 71.05 5.15
CA TYR A 123 -1.44 70.91 6.16
C TYR A 123 -2.88 71.25 5.71
N GLY A 124 -3.86 70.61 6.38
CA GLY A 124 -5.12 71.25 6.80
C GLY A 124 -6.43 70.57 6.36
N ALA A 125 -7.57 70.69 7.06
CA ALA A 125 -7.81 71.09 8.47
C ALA A 125 -9.27 70.77 8.89
N ARG A 126 -9.52 70.48 10.19
CA ARG A 126 -10.84 70.28 10.86
C ARG A 126 -11.60 68.99 10.44
N GLY A 127 -12.44 68.34 11.29
CA GLY A 127 -12.60 68.44 12.74
C GLY A 127 -13.83 67.69 13.32
N LYS A 128 -13.71 67.20 14.58
CA LYS A 128 -14.76 66.85 15.58
C LYS A 128 -15.90 65.82 15.28
N SER A 129 -15.72 64.61 15.82
CA SER A 129 -16.61 63.88 16.78
C SER A 129 -18.15 64.05 16.84
N ALA A 130 -18.89 62.93 16.77
CA ALA A 130 -19.88 62.44 17.79
C ALA A 130 -20.45 61.05 17.37
N THR A 131 -20.25 59.91 18.06
CA THR A 131 -20.93 59.34 19.27
C THR A 131 -22.40 58.89 19.08
N GLY A 132 -22.73 57.61 19.44
CA GLY A 132 -24.04 57.31 20.09
C GLY A 132 -24.94 56.12 19.64
N CYS A 133 -24.62 54.90 20.10
CA CYS A 133 -25.56 53.89 20.68
C CYS A 133 -26.74 53.21 19.89
N ALA A 134 -27.23 52.12 20.52
CA ALA A 134 -28.56 51.49 20.43
C ALA A 134 -28.91 50.45 19.32
N ARG A 135 -28.65 49.17 19.64
CA ARG A 135 -29.60 48.03 19.47
C ARG A 135 -30.75 48.19 20.52
N PRO A 136 -31.95 47.51 20.45
CA PRO A 136 -32.06 46.05 20.29
C PRO A 136 -33.40 45.43 19.76
N LEU A 137 -33.47 44.08 19.77
CA LEU A 137 -34.64 43.16 19.85
C LEU A 137 -35.70 43.09 18.71
N GLY A 138 -36.13 41.85 18.39
CA GLY A 138 -37.22 41.56 17.43
C GLY A 138 -37.21 40.15 16.80
N ARG A 139 -37.72 39.13 17.50
CA ARG A 139 -38.03 37.74 17.04
C ARG A 139 -39.48 37.41 17.49
N PRO A 140 -40.11 36.27 17.10
CA PRO A 140 -40.22 35.62 15.78
C PRO A 140 -41.64 35.03 15.50
N ALA A 141 -41.94 34.57 14.27
CA ALA A 141 -42.98 33.55 14.00
C ALA A 141 -42.87 32.96 12.58
N ARG A 142 -43.60 31.90 12.18
CA ARG A 142 -43.67 30.48 12.61
C ARG A 142 -44.83 29.80 11.85
N ARG A 143 -44.65 28.55 11.40
CA ARG A 143 -45.62 27.66 10.68
C ARG A 143 -46.05 28.12 9.27
N GLY A 144 -46.38 27.23 8.33
CA GLY A 144 -46.17 25.76 8.31
C GLY A 144 -47.23 24.98 7.51
N GLU A 145 -46.84 23.78 7.03
CA GLU A 145 -47.72 22.70 6.50
C GLU A 145 -48.40 22.97 5.13
N ARG A 146 -48.75 22.01 4.26
CA ARG A 146 -48.36 20.58 4.03
C ARG A 146 -48.84 20.14 2.61
N THR A 147 -48.43 18.94 2.18
CA THR A 147 -49.15 18.04 1.23
C THR A 147 -48.76 18.04 -0.27
N VAL A 148 -48.29 16.85 -0.68
CA VAL A 148 -47.84 16.35 -1.99
C VAL A 148 -48.98 16.04 -2.98
N ARG A 149 -48.81 16.31 -4.30
CA ARG A 149 -49.00 15.29 -5.39
C ARG A 149 -48.69 15.74 -6.85
N ARG A 150 -47.74 14.99 -7.45
CA ARG A 150 -47.65 14.47 -8.85
C ARG A 150 -47.77 15.38 -10.11
N ILE A 151 -46.69 15.31 -10.90
CA ILE A 151 -46.60 15.06 -12.37
C ILE A 151 -47.12 16.16 -13.33
N GLY A 152 -46.19 16.71 -14.12
CA GLY A 152 -46.39 17.51 -15.33
C GLY A 152 -45.02 17.88 -15.92
N GLN A 153 -44.85 17.89 -17.25
CA GLN A 153 -43.54 18.01 -17.92
C GLN A 153 -43.44 19.24 -18.84
N LEU A 154 -42.26 19.87 -18.83
CA LEU A 154 -41.56 20.56 -19.94
C LEU A 154 -42.03 21.93 -20.48
N PHE A 155 -41.00 22.76 -20.75
CA PHE A 155 -40.83 23.86 -21.73
C PHE A 155 -41.88 24.99 -21.88
N ALA A 156 -41.49 26.20 -21.45
CA ALA A 156 -41.52 27.45 -22.25
C ALA A 156 -40.63 28.55 -21.60
N ASP A 157 -40.31 29.60 -22.37
CA ASP A 157 -39.72 30.91 -21.99
C ASP A 157 -38.31 30.90 -21.32
N VAL A 158 -37.33 31.72 -21.71
CA VAL A 158 -37.34 33.20 -21.86
C VAL A 158 -36.62 33.68 -23.14
N VAL A 159 -37.10 34.78 -23.74
CA VAL A 159 -36.39 35.61 -24.74
C VAL A 159 -36.58 37.08 -24.39
N TRP A 160 -35.59 37.95 -24.72
CA TRP A 160 -35.40 39.41 -24.43
C TRP A 160 -34.34 39.71 -23.34
N THR A 161 -33.43 40.69 -23.45
CA THR A 161 -33.20 41.73 -24.49
C THR A 161 -31.72 42.17 -24.54
N ILE A 162 -31.20 42.55 -25.72
CA ILE A 162 -30.35 43.76 -25.89
C ILE A 162 -30.72 44.38 -27.26
N GLY A 163 -30.87 45.71 -27.35
CA GLY A 163 -31.37 46.41 -28.55
C GLY A 163 -30.29 46.98 -29.48
N PHE A 164 -30.70 47.34 -30.71
CA PHE A 164 -29.84 47.90 -31.76
C PHE A 164 -29.83 49.44 -31.81
N GLY A 165 -28.65 49.99 -32.09
CA GLY A 165 -28.41 51.25 -32.80
C GLY A 165 -27.07 51.12 -33.55
N SER A 166 -26.83 51.75 -34.71
CA SER A 166 -27.62 52.77 -35.42
C SER A 166 -27.42 52.67 -36.94
N THR A 167 -28.46 53.04 -37.69
CA THR A 167 -28.45 53.58 -39.07
C THR A 167 -27.24 53.33 -39.98
N ALA A 168 -27.40 52.42 -40.95
CA ALA A 168 -26.76 52.51 -42.26
C ALA A 168 -27.78 52.13 -43.35
N ARG A 169 -27.91 52.95 -44.41
CA ARG A 169 -28.77 52.66 -45.57
C ARG A 169 -27.92 52.17 -46.73
N PHE A 170 -28.27 51.04 -47.36
CA PHE A 170 -27.86 50.78 -48.74
C PHE A 170 -28.89 49.96 -49.55
N SER A 171 -29.19 50.49 -50.73
CA SER A 171 -29.69 49.89 -51.99
C SER A 171 -30.63 48.68 -51.99
N THR A 172 -31.73 48.81 -52.75
CA THR A 172 -32.65 47.73 -53.15
C THR A 172 -32.07 46.85 -54.26
N ALA A 173 -31.64 45.62 -53.94
CA ALA A 173 -31.19 44.64 -54.95
C ALA A 173 -31.50 43.16 -54.60
N SER A 174 -32.51 42.90 -53.75
CA SER A 174 -32.74 41.56 -53.15
C SER A 174 -34.10 40.93 -53.55
N CYS A 175 -34.41 40.86 -54.84
CA CYS A 175 -35.69 40.30 -55.31
C CYS A 175 -35.58 39.53 -56.64
N ARG A 176 -34.86 38.38 -56.66
CA ARG A 176 -35.04 37.33 -57.70
C ARG A 176 -34.45 35.93 -57.45
N TRP A 177 -34.00 35.59 -56.23
CA TRP A 177 -33.52 34.23 -55.89
C TRP A 177 -34.21 33.59 -54.66
N ALA A 178 -35.38 34.10 -54.27
CA ALA A 178 -36.13 33.62 -53.09
C ALA A 178 -37.30 32.64 -53.42
N MET A 179 -37.35 32.10 -54.64
CA MET A 179 -38.42 31.21 -55.13
C MET A 179 -37.88 29.93 -55.79
N ALA A 180 -36.81 29.35 -55.21
CA ALA A 180 -36.19 28.10 -55.67
C ALA A 180 -35.76 27.18 -54.52
N LEU A 181 -36.21 27.43 -53.28
CA LEU A 181 -35.71 26.75 -52.07
C LEU A 181 -36.82 26.33 -51.08
N ILE A 182 -38.05 26.14 -51.59
CA ILE A 182 -39.22 25.69 -50.81
C ILE A 182 -39.74 24.32 -51.31
N ILE A 183 -38.99 23.61 -52.18
CA ILE A 183 -39.30 22.22 -52.60
C ILE A 183 -38.03 21.33 -52.59
N VAL A 184 -37.16 21.49 -51.59
CA VAL A 184 -36.11 20.51 -51.24
C VAL A 184 -36.02 20.27 -49.71
N GLY A 185 -36.82 20.97 -48.90
CA GLY A 185 -36.77 20.91 -47.43
C GLY A 185 -37.66 19.85 -46.77
N ALA A 186 -38.35 18.99 -47.54
CA ALA A 186 -39.42 18.12 -47.04
C ALA A 186 -39.15 16.60 -47.20
N PHE A 187 -37.95 16.22 -47.65
CA PHE A 187 -37.52 14.82 -47.78
C PHE A 187 -36.09 14.57 -47.28
N LEU A 188 -35.67 15.31 -46.25
CA LEU A 188 -34.96 14.61 -45.19
C LEU A 188 -36.02 13.78 -44.46
N PRO A 189 -35.88 12.44 -44.33
CA PRO A 189 -36.76 11.70 -43.45
C PRO A 189 -36.62 12.26 -42.03
N PRO A 190 -37.64 12.12 -41.15
CA PRO A 190 -37.37 12.26 -39.73
C PRO A 190 -36.19 11.35 -39.40
N ARG A 191 -35.23 11.82 -38.59
CA ARG A 191 -34.21 10.91 -38.04
C ARG A 191 -34.97 9.81 -37.32
N VAL A 192 -35.04 8.63 -37.92
CA VAL A 192 -35.54 7.45 -37.25
C VAL A 192 -34.61 7.28 -36.06
N ALA A 193 -35.17 7.32 -34.86
CA ALA A 193 -34.46 6.88 -33.68
C ALA A 193 -34.33 5.36 -33.82
N LEU A 194 -33.34 4.94 -34.59
CA LEU A 194 -32.82 3.58 -34.59
C LEU A 194 -32.51 3.28 -33.13
N GLY A 195 -33.21 2.30 -32.57
CA GLY A 195 -32.94 1.87 -31.21
C GLY A 195 -31.56 1.25 -31.16
N GLN A 196 -30.85 1.48 -30.05
CA GLN A 196 -29.59 0.83 -29.69
C GLN A 196 -29.48 -0.58 -30.28
N ALA A 197 -28.56 -0.77 -31.22
CA ALA A 197 -28.24 -2.09 -31.75
C ALA A 197 -27.57 -2.92 -30.66
N THR A 198 -27.73 -4.24 -30.74
CA THR A 198 -27.00 -5.18 -29.90
C THR A 198 -26.40 -6.26 -30.77
N PHE A 199 -25.11 -6.12 -31.06
CA PHE A 199 -24.33 -7.07 -31.83
C PHE A 199 -23.85 -8.20 -30.91
N VAL A 200 -24.00 -9.45 -31.35
CA VAL A 200 -23.67 -10.64 -30.57
C VAL A 200 -22.51 -11.36 -31.26
N VAL A 201 -21.32 -11.34 -30.65
CA VAL A 201 -20.14 -12.02 -31.18
C VAL A 201 -20.30 -13.53 -31.01
N GLU A 202 -20.40 -14.24 -32.14
CA GLU A 202 -20.69 -15.68 -32.24
C GLU A 202 -19.43 -16.54 -32.32
N VAL A 203 -18.30 -15.96 -32.76
CA VAL A 203 -17.05 -16.66 -33.01
C VAL A 203 -15.85 -15.89 -32.48
N SER A 204 -14.82 -16.61 -32.03
CA SER A 204 -13.56 -16.04 -31.52
C SER A 204 -12.52 -15.74 -32.62
N VAL A 205 -12.86 -15.97 -33.89
CA VAL A 205 -11.98 -15.61 -35.02
C VAL A 205 -12.08 -14.12 -35.33
N ASP A 206 -10.93 -13.49 -35.59
CA ASP A 206 -10.82 -12.07 -35.88
C ASP A 206 -10.88 -11.81 -37.40
N ARG A 207 -11.98 -11.26 -37.91
CA ARG A 207 -12.21 -10.96 -39.34
C ARG A 207 -13.03 -9.68 -39.54
N PRO A 208 -12.78 -8.92 -40.63
CA PRO A 208 -13.57 -7.74 -40.95
C PRO A 208 -15.00 -8.09 -41.32
N ASP A 209 -15.88 -7.10 -41.16
CA ASP A 209 -17.23 -7.12 -41.72
C ASP A 209 -17.22 -7.16 -43.25
N ALA A 210 -18.25 -7.76 -43.85
CA ALA A 210 -18.44 -7.83 -45.29
C ALA A 210 -19.12 -6.59 -45.88
N SER A 211 -19.99 -5.89 -45.13
CA SER A 211 -20.80 -4.74 -45.61
C SER A 211 -21.14 -3.69 -44.52
N PRO A 212 -20.15 -2.98 -43.93
CA PRO A 212 -20.39 -1.98 -42.89
C PRO A 212 -21.51 -0.96 -43.22
N GLY A 213 -22.46 -0.84 -42.31
CA GLY A 213 -23.61 0.06 -42.36
C GLY A 213 -24.91 -0.59 -42.87
N ASP A 214 -24.98 -1.92 -42.97
CA ASP A 214 -26.20 -2.65 -43.39
C ASP A 214 -27.09 -3.12 -42.22
N GLY A 215 -26.60 -3.00 -40.98
CA GLY A 215 -27.25 -3.42 -39.74
C GLY A 215 -26.85 -4.81 -39.23
N MET A 216 -25.94 -5.53 -39.92
CA MET A 216 -25.52 -6.88 -39.55
C MET A 216 -23.99 -6.98 -39.45
N CYS A 217 -23.50 -7.39 -38.27
CA CYS A 217 -22.07 -7.51 -37.98
C CYS A 217 -21.37 -8.72 -38.65
N ALA A 218 -21.64 -9.03 -39.92
CA ALA A 218 -21.34 -10.32 -40.55
C ALA A 218 -19.99 -10.34 -41.30
N ASP A 219 -19.16 -11.36 -41.04
CA ASP A 219 -17.99 -11.66 -41.88
C ASP A 219 -18.39 -12.27 -43.25
N VAL A 220 -17.42 -12.46 -44.14
CA VAL A 220 -17.64 -13.07 -45.48
C VAL A 220 -18.12 -14.53 -45.47
N VAL A 221 -18.29 -15.15 -44.30
CA VAL A 221 -18.86 -16.49 -44.09
C VAL A 221 -20.21 -16.42 -43.35
N GLY A 222 -20.63 -15.23 -42.91
CA GLY A 222 -21.90 -14.95 -42.25
C GLY A 222 -21.86 -14.98 -40.72
N PHE A 223 -20.68 -15.02 -40.09
CA PHE A 223 -20.54 -15.05 -38.62
C PHE A 223 -20.23 -13.67 -38.05
N CYS A 224 -20.81 -13.35 -36.89
CA CYS A 224 -20.47 -12.11 -36.19
C CYS A 224 -19.19 -12.23 -35.35
N THR A 225 -18.18 -11.43 -35.71
CA THR A 225 -16.91 -11.30 -34.98
C THR A 225 -16.86 -9.99 -34.19
N LEU A 226 -15.95 -9.87 -33.23
CA LEU A 226 -15.73 -8.61 -32.52
C LEU A 226 -15.28 -7.46 -33.47
N ARG A 227 -14.45 -7.77 -34.48
CA ARG A 227 -14.00 -6.77 -35.45
C ARG A 227 -15.15 -6.33 -36.35
N ALA A 228 -16.00 -7.26 -36.78
CA ALA A 228 -17.18 -6.95 -37.58
C ALA A 228 -18.18 -6.09 -36.77
N ALA A 229 -18.49 -6.49 -35.53
CA ALA A 229 -19.36 -5.73 -34.63
C ALA A 229 -18.88 -4.29 -34.35
N ILE A 230 -17.56 -4.05 -34.23
CA ILE A 230 -17.02 -2.68 -34.10
C ILE A 230 -17.07 -1.93 -35.44
N MET A 231 -16.83 -2.59 -36.58
CA MET A 231 -16.98 -1.98 -37.91
C MET A 231 -18.42 -1.52 -38.18
N GLU A 232 -19.41 -2.31 -37.77
CA GLU A 232 -20.83 -2.00 -37.93
C GLU A 232 -21.28 -0.86 -37.00
N ALA A 233 -20.96 -0.92 -35.71
CA ALA A 233 -21.24 0.16 -34.77
C ALA A 233 -20.55 1.49 -35.18
N ASN A 234 -19.38 1.44 -35.82
CA ASN A 234 -18.71 2.62 -36.35
C ASN A 234 -19.39 3.23 -37.59
N ALA A 235 -20.26 2.49 -38.29
CA ALA A 235 -20.86 2.89 -39.55
C ALA A 235 -22.21 3.63 -39.40
N ILE A 236 -22.88 3.48 -38.26
CA ILE A 236 -24.22 4.02 -37.98
C ILE A 236 -24.17 4.97 -36.77
N PRO A 237 -24.81 6.17 -36.81
CA PRO A 237 -24.82 7.11 -35.69
C PRO A 237 -25.81 6.69 -34.58
N THR A 238 -25.51 5.61 -33.87
CA THR A 238 -26.37 4.97 -32.85
C THR A 238 -25.62 4.60 -31.58
N ASP A 239 -26.28 4.70 -30.41
CA ASP A 239 -25.69 4.31 -29.12
C ASP A 239 -25.75 2.77 -28.97
N ASP A 240 -24.72 2.08 -29.45
CA ASP A 240 -24.74 0.63 -29.69
C ASP A 240 -24.00 -0.21 -28.66
N ARG A 241 -24.30 -1.51 -28.64
CA ARG A 241 -23.79 -2.46 -27.65
C ARG A 241 -23.27 -3.74 -28.29
N ILE A 242 -22.11 -4.20 -27.85
CA ILE A 242 -21.52 -5.48 -28.23
C ILE A 242 -21.54 -6.42 -27.02
N VAL A 243 -22.09 -7.62 -27.22
CA VAL A 243 -22.07 -8.74 -26.26
C VAL A 243 -21.52 -9.99 -26.95
N PHE A 244 -21.29 -11.06 -26.19
CA PHE A 244 -20.66 -12.28 -26.72
C PHE A 244 -21.49 -13.51 -26.39
N ALA A 245 -21.65 -14.40 -27.37
CA ALA A 245 -22.08 -15.78 -27.18
C ALA A 245 -20.89 -16.74 -26.93
N VAL A 246 -19.67 -16.28 -27.22
CA VAL A 246 -18.41 -16.99 -26.99
C VAL A 246 -17.83 -16.75 -25.59
N THR A 247 -16.98 -17.68 -25.15
CA THR A 247 -16.22 -17.60 -23.90
C THR A 247 -14.74 -17.87 -24.15
N GLY A 248 -13.85 -17.39 -23.28
CA GLY A 248 -12.41 -17.60 -23.38
C GLY A 248 -11.66 -16.53 -24.18
N PRO A 249 -10.45 -16.83 -24.69
CA PRO A 249 -9.59 -15.85 -25.34
C PRO A 249 -9.91 -15.65 -26.83
N ILE A 250 -10.10 -14.39 -27.21
CA ILE A 250 -10.01 -13.87 -28.57
C ILE A 250 -8.58 -13.36 -28.76
N VAL A 251 -7.75 -14.10 -29.49
CA VAL A 251 -6.33 -13.77 -29.72
C VAL A 251 -6.22 -12.95 -31.00
N LEU A 252 -5.82 -11.68 -30.88
CA LEU A 252 -5.82 -10.73 -31.99
C LEU A 252 -4.58 -10.88 -32.88
N GLY A 253 -4.80 -10.89 -34.20
CA GLY A 253 -3.74 -10.82 -35.20
C GLY A 253 -3.34 -9.39 -35.57
N SER A 254 -4.22 -8.43 -35.29
CA SER A 254 -4.01 -6.99 -35.52
C SER A 254 -4.94 -6.17 -34.62
N THR A 255 -4.63 -4.90 -34.41
CA THR A 255 -5.46 -3.99 -33.59
C THR A 255 -6.89 -3.95 -34.11
N LEU A 256 -7.88 -3.95 -33.21
CA LEU A 256 -9.30 -3.82 -33.56
C LEU A 256 -9.57 -2.45 -34.23
N PRO A 257 -10.69 -2.27 -34.95
CA PRO A 257 -11.02 -0.99 -35.56
C PRO A 257 -11.07 0.11 -34.48
N GLU A 258 -10.59 1.31 -34.81
CA GLU A 258 -10.67 2.44 -33.90
C GLU A 258 -12.14 2.83 -33.67
N VAL A 259 -12.55 2.96 -32.41
CA VAL A 259 -13.92 3.38 -32.05
C VAL A 259 -14.08 4.87 -32.41
N ALA A 260 -15.02 5.18 -33.31
CA ALA A 260 -15.13 6.48 -33.97
C ALA A 260 -15.65 7.62 -33.05
N ASP A 261 -15.64 8.86 -33.55
CA ASP A 261 -16.22 10.04 -32.88
C ASP A 261 -17.73 9.81 -32.62
N ALA A 262 -18.17 9.98 -31.38
CA ALA A 262 -19.55 9.72 -30.98
C ALA A 262 -20.58 10.67 -31.65
N ARG A 263 -20.12 11.75 -32.29
CA ARG A 263 -20.95 12.61 -33.16
C ARG A 263 -21.30 11.97 -34.49
N SER A 264 -20.52 10.98 -34.90
CA SER A 264 -20.61 10.26 -36.17
C SER A 264 -21.11 8.82 -36.00
N ALA A 265 -20.82 8.19 -34.86
CA ALA A 265 -21.07 6.77 -34.59
C ALA A 265 -21.74 6.47 -33.23
N GLY A 266 -22.19 7.49 -32.48
CA GLY A 266 -22.78 7.29 -31.14
C GLY A 266 -21.81 6.77 -30.07
N ALA A 267 -22.34 6.36 -28.92
CA ALA A 267 -21.57 5.76 -27.84
C ALA A 267 -21.54 4.23 -27.93
N LEU A 268 -20.38 3.61 -27.74
CA LEU A 268 -20.22 2.16 -27.81
C LEU A 268 -20.04 1.54 -26.42
N GLU A 269 -20.85 0.54 -26.08
CA GLU A 269 -20.62 -0.36 -24.94
C GLU A 269 -20.13 -1.74 -25.44
N ILE A 270 -19.11 -2.30 -24.80
CA ILE A 270 -18.67 -3.69 -25.00
C ILE A 270 -18.73 -4.41 -23.66
N ASP A 271 -19.59 -5.42 -23.54
CA ASP A 271 -19.82 -6.20 -22.32
C ASP A 271 -19.39 -7.66 -22.52
N GLY A 272 -18.24 -8.02 -21.93
CA GLY A 272 -17.64 -9.35 -21.99
C GLY A 272 -18.29 -10.42 -21.13
N GLY A 273 -19.37 -10.11 -20.40
CA GLY A 273 -20.15 -11.04 -19.58
C GLY A 273 -19.36 -11.75 -18.45
N GLY A 274 -18.14 -11.31 -18.16
CA GLY A 274 -17.21 -11.95 -17.21
C GLY A 274 -16.52 -13.19 -17.78
N GLN A 275 -16.72 -13.52 -19.06
CA GLN A 275 -16.24 -14.78 -19.68
C GLN A 275 -15.27 -14.56 -20.85
N VAL A 276 -15.12 -13.33 -21.34
CA VAL A 276 -14.32 -13.00 -22.53
C VAL A 276 -12.99 -12.38 -22.16
N THR A 277 -11.94 -12.83 -22.83
CA THR A 277 -10.64 -12.15 -22.83
C THR A 277 -10.24 -11.72 -24.23
N LEU A 278 -9.75 -10.49 -24.37
CA LEU A 278 -9.07 -10.01 -25.58
C LEU A 278 -7.56 -10.07 -25.32
N SER A 279 -6.83 -10.84 -26.13
CA SER A 279 -5.37 -10.98 -25.98
C SER A 279 -4.62 -10.33 -27.14
N GLY A 280 -3.71 -9.41 -26.82
CA GLY A 280 -2.81 -8.77 -27.80
C GLY A 280 -1.55 -9.59 -28.14
N ASN A 281 -1.40 -10.79 -27.57
CA ASN A 281 -0.33 -11.74 -27.89
C ASN A 281 1.10 -11.14 -27.92
N ASP A 282 1.40 -10.29 -26.92
CA ASP A 282 2.63 -9.52 -26.71
C ASP A 282 3.01 -8.50 -27.81
N ARG A 283 2.16 -8.34 -28.84
CA ARG A 283 2.53 -7.73 -30.14
C ARG A 283 1.51 -6.75 -30.73
N VAL A 284 0.28 -6.79 -30.24
CA VAL A 284 -0.87 -6.06 -30.78
C VAL A 284 -1.42 -5.13 -29.70
N GLN A 285 -1.61 -3.86 -30.05
CA GLN A 285 -2.47 -2.97 -29.28
C GLN A 285 -3.92 -3.43 -29.45
N ILE A 286 -4.66 -3.64 -28.38
CA ILE A 286 -5.98 -4.29 -28.46
C ILE A 286 -7.00 -3.34 -29.11
N LEU A 287 -7.09 -2.09 -28.63
CA LEU A 287 -8.09 -1.09 -29.08
C LEU A 287 -7.49 0.32 -29.24
N ARG A 288 -8.14 1.11 -30.10
CA ARG A 288 -8.04 2.58 -30.12
C ARG A 288 -9.42 3.22 -29.98
N VAL A 289 -9.47 4.40 -29.38
CA VAL A 289 -10.66 5.26 -29.35
C VAL A 289 -10.30 6.61 -29.96
N ALA A 290 -11.04 7.02 -30.99
CA ALA A 290 -10.80 8.25 -31.73
C ALA A 290 -10.99 9.51 -30.88
N ASN A 291 -10.51 10.64 -31.39
CA ASN A 291 -10.86 11.95 -30.84
C ASN A 291 -12.37 12.15 -30.86
N GLY A 292 -12.98 12.36 -29.68
CA GLY A 292 -14.43 12.51 -29.54
C GLY A 292 -15.22 11.20 -29.42
N GLY A 293 -14.56 10.03 -29.52
CA GLY A 293 -15.21 8.75 -29.27
C GLY A 293 -15.63 8.57 -27.81
N ASN A 294 -16.57 7.66 -27.57
CA ASN A 294 -17.08 7.32 -26.24
C ASN A 294 -17.21 5.81 -26.11
N LEU A 295 -16.32 5.18 -25.35
CA LEU A 295 -16.26 3.73 -25.17
C LEU A 295 -16.49 3.35 -23.70
N THR A 296 -17.42 2.44 -23.46
CA THR A 296 -17.61 1.78 -22.16
C THR A 296 -17.23 0.31 -22.27
N LEU A 297 -16.29 -0.17 -21.45
CA LEU A 297 -15.92 -1.58 -21.33
C LEU A 297 -16.46 -2.14 -20.01
N ARG A 298 -17.18 -3.28 -20.09
CA ARG A 298 -17.78 -3.96 -18.95
C ARG A 298 -17.37 -5.43 -18.92
N ASN A 299 -17.16 -5.96 -17.70
CA ASN A 299 -17.05 -7.40 -17.44
C ASN A 299 -16.08 -8.14 -18.37
N ILE A 300 -14.94 -7.52 -18.74
CA ILE A 300 -14.06 -8.03 -19.80
C ILE A 300 -12.59 -8.01 -19.34
N ARG A 301 -11.79 -8.96 -19.84
CA ARG A 301 -10.36 -9.03 -19.59
C ARG A 301 -9.57 -8.60 -20.84
N LEU A 302 -8.61 -7.69 -20.68
CA LEU A 302 -7.70 -7.27 -21.74
C LEU A 302 -6.28 -7.62 -21.31
N GLU A 303 -5.63 -8.54 -22.01
CA GLU A 303 -4.34 -9.08 -21.61
C GLU A 303 -3.27 -9.05 -22.69
N ARG A 304 -2.01 -9.01 -22.25
CA ARG A 304 -0.83 -9.26 -23.11
C ARG A 304 -0.81 -8.34 -24.35
N GLY A 305 -1.35 -7.13 -24.22
CA GLY A 305 -1.28 -6.07 -25.21
C GLY A 305 0.16 -5.58 -25.42
N GLY A 306 0.54 -5.26 -26.66
CA GLY A 306 1.92 -4.90 -27.00
C GLY A 306 1.99 -3.78 -28.05
N ALA A 307 2.57 -2.63 -27.72
CA ALA A 307 2.63 -1.50 -28.65
C ALA A 307 3.77 -0.48 -28.40
N TRP A 308 3.96 0.41 -29.38
CA TRP A 308 4.81 1.61 -29.28
C TRP A 308 4.13 2.79 -28.54
N ASP A 309 2.82 2.74 -28.31
CA ASP A 309 2.07 3.72 -27.51
C ASP A 309 1.72 3.09 -26.15
N ALA A 310 0.47 2.62 -25.98
CA ALA A 310 -0.02 1.86 -24.83
C ALA A 310 -0.31 0.40 -25.20
N GLY A 311 -0.13 -0.54 -24.26
CA GLY A 311 -0.24 -1.97 -24.55
C GLY A 311 -1.66 -2.42 -24.91
N ALA A 312 -2.68 -2.08 -24.11
CA ALA A 312 -4.07 -2.47 -24.38
C ALA A 312 -4.85 -1.41 -25.16
N ILE A 313 -4.98 -0.18 -24.62
CA ILE A 313 -5.86 0.86 -25.17
C ILE A 313 -5.13 2.19 -25.30
N TYR A 314 -5.25 2.82 -26.48
CA TYR A 314 -4.97 4.25 -26.67
C TYR A 314 -6.28 5.03 -26.82
N SER A 315 -6.53 6.03 -25.95
CA SER A 315 -7.74 6.86 -26.00
C SER A 315 -7.48 8.32 -26.36
N GLY A 316 -8.01 8.71 -27.52
CA GLY A 316 -8.32 10.09 -27.91
C GLY A 316 -9.69 10.57 -27.41
N GLY A 317 -10.50 9.69 -26.81
CA GLY A 317 -11.91 9.93 -26.46
C GLY A 317 -12.21 9.78 -24.96
N THR A 318 -13.49 9.67 -24.63
CA THR A 318 -13.95 9.30 -23.29
C THR A 318 -13.89 7.78 -23.15
N LEU A 319 -13.34 7.29 -22.05
CA LEU A 319 -13.22 5.85 -21.77
C LEU A 319 -13.73 5.55 -20.36
N THR A 320 -14.71 4.64 -20.25
CA THR A 320 -15.25 4.13 -19.00
C THR A 320 -14.95 2.64 -18.88
N ILE A 321 -14.37 2.22 -17.75
CA ILE A 321 -13.96 0.84 -17.46
C ILE A 321 -14.70 0.40 -16.19
N GLU A 322 -15.51 -0.65 -16.29
CA GLU A 322 -16.28 -1.18 -15.15
C GLU A 322 -16.11 -2.71 -15.01
N ASN A 323 -15.87 -3.19 -13.79
CA ASN A 323 -15.76 -4.62 -13.44
C ASN A 323 -14.85 -5.42 -14.42
N SER A 324 -13.70 -4.84 -14.79
CA SER A 324 -12.85 -5.34 -15.88
C SER A 324 -11.39 -5.51 -15.42
N THR A 325 -10.63 -6.36 -16.12
CA THR A 325 -9.26 -6.74 -15.74
C THR A 325 -8.27 -6.44 -16.85
N PHE A 326 -7.19 -5.74 -16.52
CA PHE A 326 -6.07 -5.43 -17.41
C PHE A 326 -4.81 -6.11 -16.87
N SER A 327 -4.35 -7.18 -17.53
CA SER A 327 -3.24 -8.02 -17.05
C SER A 327 -2.10 -8.16 -18.06
N GLU A 328 -0.85 -8.07 -17.61
CA GLU A 328 0.36 -8.32 -18.42
C GLU A 328 0.52 -7.41 -19.67
N ASN A 329 -0.20 -6.29 -19.75
CA ASN A 329 -0.10 -5.41 -20.92
C ASN A 329 1.19 -4.58 -20.88
N SER A 330 1.80 -4.39 -22.05
CA SER A 330 3.15 -3.82 -22.16
C SER A 330 3.23 -2.75 -23.25
N GLY A 331 3.40 -1.49 -22.84
CA GLY A 331 3.42 -0.32 -23.71
C GLY A 331 4.74 0.45 -23.63
N TYR A 332 4.81 1.58 -24.33
CA TYR A 332 5.83 2.61 -24.11
C TYR A 332 5.40 3.54 -22.97
N ASN A 333 4.18 4.10 -23.04
CA ASN A 333 3.53 4.90 -22.00
C ASN A 333 2.15 4.28 -21.72
N GLY A 334 1.79 4.05 -20.45
CA GLY A 334 0.53 3.40 -20.12
C GLY A 334 0.54 1.92 -20.53
N GLY A 335 1.18 1.07 -19.71
CA GLY A 335 1.35 -0.34 -20.07
C GLY A 335 0.04 -1.04 -20.43
N ALA A 336 -1.05 -0.71 -19.71
CA ALA A 336 -2.41 -1.00 -20.14
C ALA A 336 -3.02 0.14 -20.98
N ILE A 337 -3.13 1.36 -20.43
CA ILE A 337 -3.94 2.45 -21.02
C ILE A 337 -3.16 3.77 -21.11
N TYR A 338 -3.17 4.39 -22.29
CA TYR A 338 -2.87 5.81 -22.47
C TYR A 338 -4.18 6.58 -22.71
N SER A 339 -4.43 7.65 -21.96
CA SER A 339 -5.59 8.53 -22.14
C SER A 339 -5.18 10.00 -22.25
N SER A 340 -5.59 10.64 -23.35
CA SER A 340 -5.46 12.09 -23.55
C SER A 340 -6.65 12.89 -22.99
N ARG A 341 -7.72 12.22 -22.53
CA ARG A 341 -8.97 12.83 -22.04
C ARG A 341 -9.51 12.10 -20.80
N THR A 342 -10.82 12.11 -20.60
CA THR A 342 -11.50 11.54 -19.45
C THR A 342 -11.41 10.01 -19.45
N LEU A 343 -10.86 9.46 -18.37
CA LEU A 343 -10.83 8.03 -18.06
C LEU A 343 -11.50 7.80 -16.70
N THR A 344 -12.55 6.98 -16.68
CA THR A 344 -13.26 6.57 -15.46
C THR A 344 -13.08 5.07 -15.26
N ILE A 345 -12.72 4.65 -14.04
CA ILE A 345 -12.44 3.25 -13.70
C ILE A 345 -13.18 2.91 -12.41
N GLU A 346 -14.06 1.91 -12.45
CA GLU A 346 -14.79 1.40 -11.28
C GLU A 346 -14.66 -0.12 -11.14
N ASN A 347 -14.52 -0.60 -9.91
CA ASN A 347 -14.56 -2.03 -9.54
C ASN A 347 -13.59 -2.92 -10.36
N SER A 348 -12.46 -2.39 -10.81
CA SER A 348 -11.60 -3.00 -11.84
C SER A 348 -10.18 -3.31 -11.34
N THR A 349 -9.48 -4.20 -12.03
CA THR A 349 -8.12 -4.66 -11.66
C THR A 349 -7.09 -4.40 -12.74
N PHE A 350 -5.95 -3.83 -12.36
CA PHE A 350 -4.78 -3.63 -13.21
C PHE A 350 -3.58 -4.35 -12.60
N SER A 351 -3.17 -5.47 -13.18
CA SER A 351 -2.13 -6.36 -12.63
C SER A 351 -0.96 -6.61 -13.59
N GLY A 352 0.27 -6.47 -13.10
CA GLY A 352 1.48 -6.85 -13.85
C GLY A 352 1.70 -6.08 -15.17
N ASN A 353 1.07 -4.92 -15.36
CA ASN A 353 1.25 -4.12 -16.57
C ASN A 353 2.58 -3.35 -16.52
N SER A 354 3.20 -3.12 -17.68
CA SER A 354 4.55 -2.54 -17.79
C SER A 354 4.68 -1.44 -18.84
N ALA A 355 5.36 -0.34 -18.49
CA ALA A 355 5.80 0.67 -19.46
C ALA A 355 7.31 0.51 -19.73
N ARG A 356 7.66 0.04 -20.93
CA ARG A 356 9.00 -0.46 -21.29
C ARG A 356 10.09 0.61 -21.43
N ASN A 357 9.71 1.85 -21.73
CA ASN A 357 10.62 2.96 -22.03
C ASN A 357 10.04 4.34 -21.65
N GLY A 358 8.85 4.37 -21.05
CA GLY A 358 8.16 5.58 -20.62
C GLY A 358 7.48 5.39 -19.25
N GLN A 359 6.32 6.02 -19.08
CA GLN A 359 5.74 6.33 -17.77
C GLN A 359 4.34 5.71 -17.61
N GLY A 360 3.90 5.49 -16.37
CA GLY A 360 2.61 4.89 -16.07
C GLY A 360 2.56 3.40 -16.41
N GLY A 361 3.06 2.53 -15.51
CA GLY A 361 3.18 1.10 -15.80
C GLY A 361 1.84 0.41 -16.09
N ALA A 362 0.75 0.87 -15.48
CA ALA A 362 -0.62 0.58 -15.92
C ALA A 362 -1.19 1.72 -16.79
N ILE A 363 -1.18 2.96 -16.29
CA ILE A 363 -1.93 4.08 -16.89
C ILE A 363 -1.07 5.33 -17.05
N TYR A 364 -1.13 5.92 -18.25
CA TYR A 364 -0.67 7.27 -18.54
C TYR A 364 -1.88 8.16 -18.83
N SER A 365 -2.10 9.23 -18.05
CA SER A 365 -3.28 10.12 -18.21
C SER A 365 -2.95 11.60 -18.21
N GLU A 366 -3.15 12.24 -19.37
CA GLU A 366 -3.06 13.70 -19.55
C GLU A 366 -4.37 14.41 -19.18
N GLY A 367 -5.50 13.71 -19.31
CA GLY A 367 -6.83 14.21 -18.98
C GLY A 367 -7.24 13.97 -17.52
N THR A 368 -8.55 14.00 -17.28
CA THR A 368 -9.12 13.70 -15.95
C THR A 368 -9.22 12.18 -15.75
N LEU A 369 -8.62 11.66 -14.69
CA LEU A 369 -8.66 10.26 -14.31
C LEU A 369 -9.41 10.12 -12.97
N THR A 370 -10.48 9.33 -12.97
CA THR A 370 -11.26 9.01 -11.77
C THR A 370 -11.26 7.50 -11.56
N ILE A 371 -10.87 7.08 -10.36
CA ILE A 371 -10.71 5.68 -9.98
C ILE A 371 -11.49 5.43 -8.69
N ALA A 372 -12.36 4.42 -8.67
CA ALA A 372 -13.05 3.99 -7.48
C ALA A 372 -13.08 2.46 -7.34
N ASN A 373 -13.04 1.96 -6.09
CA ASN A 373 -13.21 0.53 -5.76
C ASN A 373 -12.26 -0.43 -6.51
N SER A 374 -11.09 0.04 -6.94
CA SER A 374 -10.25 -0.64 -7.95
C SER A 374 -8.85 -0.98 -7.41
N THR A 375 -8.22 -2.01 -7.99
CA THR A 375 -6.94 -2.56 -7.53
C THR A 375 -5.85 -2.39 -8.60
N PHE A 376 -4.69 -1.90 -8.18
CA PHE A 376 -3.48 -1.76 -8.99
C PHE A 376 -2.35 -2.54 -8.31
N SER A 377 -1.97 -3.70 -8.87
CA SER A 377 -1.03 -4.63 -8.24
C SER A 377 0.15 -5.00 -9.14
N GLY A 378 1.39 -4.80 -8.67
CA GLY A 378 2.59 -5.28 -9.36
C GLY A 378 2.87 -4.62 -10.73
N ASN A 379 2.29 -3.44 -11.00
CA ASN A 379 2.54 -2.71 -12.24
C ASN A 379 3.90 -2.00 -12.15
N SER A 380 4.62 -1.87 -13.28
CA SER A 380 6.01 -1.41 -13.27
C SER A 380 6.40 -0.45 -14.40
N THR A 381 7.38 0.40 -14.13
CA THR A 381 8.06 1.25 -15.11
C THR A 381 9.57 1.04 -15.01
N ASN A 382 10.22 0.71 -16.13
CA ASN A 382 11.67 0.43 -16.20
C ASN A 382 12.45 1.43 -17.08
N SER A 383 11.83 2.55 -17.48
CA SER A 383 12.51 3.63 -18.21
C SER A 383 13.59 4.30 -17.36
N TYR A 384 14.58 4.93 -18.00
CA TYR A 384 15.34 5.99 -17.32
C TYR A 384 14.37 7.12 -16.90
N GLN A 385 14.53 7.68 -15.70
CA GLN A 385 13.55 8.62 -15.12
C GLN A 385 12.12 8.06 -15.06
N ALA A 386 11.97 6.80 -14.60
CA ALA A 386 10.68 6.14 -14.42
C ALA A 386 9.71 6.99 -13.57
N ARG A 387 8.44 7.05 -13.95
CA ARG A 387 7.42 7.80 -13.21
C ARG A 387 6.11 7.02 -13.17
N GLY A 388 5.60 6.77 -11.96
CA GLY A 388 4.31 6.14 -11.76
C GLY A 388 4.32 4.66 -12.13
N GLY A 389 4.83 3.80 -11.25
CA GLY A 389 4.88 2.36 -11.49
C GLY A 389 3.49 1.76 -11.79
N ALA A 390 2.43 2.29 -11.19
CA ALA A 390 1.06 2.10 -11.69
C ALA A 390 0.59 3.26 -12.59
N ILE A 391 0.63 4.50 -12.09
CA ILE A 391 -0.04 5.64 -12.74
C ILE A 391 0.88 6.84 -12.88
N TYR A 392 1.05 7.33 -14.10
CA TYR A 392 1.49 8.70 -14.37
C TYR A 392 0.26 9.57 -14.72
N SER A 393 0.12 10.72 -14.07
CA SER A 393 -0.88 11.71 -14.49
C SER A 393 -0.37 13.15 -14.42
N SER A 394 -0.55 13.87 -15.52
CA SER A 394 -0.33 15.32 -15.63
C SER A 394 -1.62 16.14 -15.54
N GLY A 395 -2.78 15.50 -15.66
CA GLY A 395 -4.11 16.08 -15.49
C GLY A 395 -4.60 16.09 -14.04
N THR A 396 -5.89 15.84 -13.84
CA THR A 396 -6.49 15.72 -12.49
C THR A 396 -6.76 14.26 -12.19
N LEU A 397 -6.27 13.77 -11.04
CA LEU A 397 -6.43 12.40 -10.58
C LEU A 397 -7.23 12.37 -9.27
N THR A 398 -8.31 11.59 -9.26
CA THR A 398 -9.14 11.34 -8.07
C THR A 398 -9.26 9.84 -7.83
N ILE A 399 -8.98 9.41 -6.59
CA ILE A 399 -8.92 8.00 -6.17
C ILE A 399 -9.73 7.84 -4.89
N GLU A 400 -10.61 6.84 -4.84
CA GLU A 400 -11.52 6.60 -3.71
C GLU A 400 -11.70 5.07 -3.48
N ASN A 401 -11.59 4.60 -2.23
CA ASN A 401 -11.77 3.17 -1.87
C ASN A 401 -10.91 2.19 -2.69
N SER A 402 -9.66 2.55 -3.00
CA SER A 402 -8.80 1.82 -3.94
C SER A 402 -7.52 1.26 -3.29
N THR A 403 -6.94 0.21 -3.90
CA THR A 403 -5.73 -0.46 -3.41
C THR A 403 -4.60 -0.38 -4.44
N PHE A 404 -3.41 0.02 -3.99
CA PHE A 404 -2.17 0.05 -4.76
C PHE A 404 -1.11 -0.79 -4.06
N SER A 405 -0.83 -2.00 -4.57
CA SER A 405 0.11 -2.96 -3.97
C SER A 405 1.30 -3.31 -4.86
N GLY A 406 2.52 -3.29 -4.33
CA GLY A 406 3.72 -3.83 -5.01
C GLY A 406 4.10 -3.15 -6.34
N ASN A 407 3.61 -1.95 -6.63
CA ASN A 407 3.89 -1.26 -7.89
C ASN A 407 5.26 -0.58 -7.85
N SER A 408 5.99 -0.55 -8.98
CA SER A 408 7.43 -0.26 -8.96
C SER A 408 7.96 0.72 -10.02
N ALA A 409 8.84 1.62 -9.58
CA ALA A 409 9.53 2.62 -10.38
C ALA A 409 11.02 2.67 -9.99
N LEU A 410 11.71 1.53 -10.12
CA LEU A 410 13.02 1.27 -9.50
C LEU A 410 14.22 1.90 -10.22
N SER A 411 14.04 2.44 -11.44
CA SER A 411 15.15 3.01 -12.22
C SER A 411 15.79 4.22 -11.54
N LEU A 412 16.98 4.60 -12.02
CA LEU A 412 17.62 5.85 -11.61
C LEU A 412 16.70 7.06 -11.91
N TYR A 413 16.53 7.92 -10.90
CA TYR A 413 15.56 9.03 -10.84
C TYR A 413 14.09 8.61 -10.87
N GLY A 414 13.80 7.34 -10.54
CA GLY A 414 12.47 6.75 -10.48
C GLY A 414 11.60 7.33 -9.37
N ARG A 415 10.39 7.80 -9.69
CA ARG A 415 9.52 8.51 -8.73
C ARG A 415 8.07 8.03 -8.75
N GLY A 416 7.49 7.81 -7.56
CA GLY A 416 6.12 7.33 -7.40
C GLY A 416 5.97 5.86 -7.81
N GLY A 417 6.28 4.93 -6.90
CA GLY A 417 6.19 3.49 -7.20
C GLY A 417 4.76 3.07 -7.52
N ALA A 418 3.75 3.63 -6.84
CA ALA A 418 2.37 3.60 -7.32
C ALA A 418 2.09 4.77 -8.29
N ILE A 419 2.21 6.02 -7.82
CA ILE A 419 1.66 7.19 -8.54
C ILE A 419 2.69 8.31 -8.66
N TYR A 420 2.87 8.81 -9.88
CA TYR A 420 3.47 10.12 -10.13
C TYR A 420 2.41 11.11 -10.60
N ALA A 421 2.19 12.16 -9.81
CA ALA A 421 1.24 13.23 -10.10
C ALA A 421 1.99 14.55 -10.41
N GLU A 422 1.95 14.96 -11.68
CA GLU A 422 2.42 16.28 -12.12
C GLU A 422 1.30 17.34 -12.07
N GLY A 423 0.04 16.89 -12.10
CA GLY A 423 -1.15 17.69 -11.84
C GLY A 423 -1.69 17.53 -10.42
N THR A 424 -3.00 17.73 -10.24
CA THR A 424 -3.66 17.66 -8.91
C THR A 424 -4.06 16.23 -8.58
N LEU A 425 -3.76 15.78 -7.36
CA LEU A 425 -4.11 14.45 -6.86
C LEU A 425 -4.98 14.55 -5.59
N THR A 426 -6.14 13.89 -5.61
CA THR A 426 -7.02 13.67 -4.45
C THR A 426 -7.17 12.18 -4.17
N VAL A 427 -6.96 11.77 -2.92
CA VAL A 427 -7.01 10.38 -2.46
C VAL A 427 -7.91 10.30 -1.23
N GLY A 428 -9.01 9.54 -1.32
CA GLY A 428 -9.88 9.21 -0.19
C GLY A 428 -9.89 7.71 0.12
N THR A 429 -9.94 7.36 1.40
CA THR A 429 -10.19 6.00 1.93
C THR A 429 -9.46 4.88 1.19
N SER A 430 -8.16 5.07 0.88
CA SER A 430 -7.40 4.16 -0.01
C SER A 430 -6.16 3.57 0.69
N SER A 431 -5.65 2.47 0.15
CA SER A 431 -4.50 1.73 0.69
C SER A 431 -3.34 1.66 -0.30
N PHE A 432 -2.13 1.95 0.17
CA PHE A 432 -0.89 1.91 -0.58
C PHE A 432 0.13 1.05 0.18
N SER A 433 0.49 -0.12 -0.36
CA SER A 433 1.45 -1.04 0.27
C SER A 433 2.52 -1.59 -0.66
N GLU A 434 3.72 -1.87 -0.13
CA GLU A 434 4.83 -2.53 -0.86
C GLU A 434 5.27 -1.83 -2.17
N ASN A 435 4.81 -0.60 -2.42
CA ASN A 435 5.19 0.14 -3.61
C ASN A 435 6.62 0.69 -3.45
N SER A 436 7.40 0.65 -4.53
CA SER A 436 8.85 0.89 -4.45
C SER A 436 9.39 1.78 -5.56
N ALA A 437 10.26 2.74 -5.21
CA ALA A 437 10.86 3.69 -6.15
C ALA A 437 12.25 4.17 -5.67
N GLN A 438 12.87 5.13 -6.36
CA GLN A 438 13.94 5.92 -5.75
C GLN A 438 13.38 7.03 -4.83
N GLY A 439 12.35 7.76 -5.27
CA GLY A 439 11.70 8.80 -4.46
C GLY A 439 10.18 8.70 -4.45
N GLY A 440 9.57 8.62 -3.27
CA GLY A 440 8.12 8.47 -3.12
C GLY A 440 7.71 7.03 -3.43
N GLY A 441 7.94 6.11 -2.48
CA GLY A 441 7.72 4.67 -2.70
C GLY A 441 6.29 4.36 -3.14
N ALA A 442 5.29 4.99 -2.51
CA ALA A 442 3.93 5.03 -3.05
C ALA A 442 3.73 6.22 -4.01
N ILE A 443 3.86 7.46 -3.52
CA ILE A 443 3.42 8.66 -4.25
C ILE A 443 4.55 9.68 -4.41
N SER A 444 4.69 10.25 -5.60
CA SER A 444 5.42 11.49 -5.82
C SER A 444 4.49 12.54 -6.44
N SER A 445 4.31 13.69 -5.78
CA SER A 445 3.48 14.80 -6.29
C SER A 445 4.27 16.09 -6.45
N SER A 446 4.01 16.79 -7.57
CA SER A 446 4.62 18.08 -7.91
C SER A 446 3.67 19.28 -7.73
N ARG A 447 2.41 19.05 -7.33
CA ARG A 447 1.41 20.10 -7.07
C ARG A 447 0.57 19.74 -5.83
N THR A 448 -0.71 20.09 -5.83
CA THR A 448 -1.61 19.80 -4.70
C THR A 448 -1.86 18.30 -4.59
N LEU A 449 -1.56 17.76 -3.41
CA LEU A 449 -1.85 16.39 -2.98
C LEU A 449 -2.76 16.47 -1.76
N SER A 450 -4.02 16.04 -1.92
CA SER A 450 -4.99 15.95 -0.84
C SER A 450 -5.26 14.48 -0.50
N ILE A 451 -5.15 14.11 0.76
CA ILE A 451 -5.27 12.73 1.26
C ILE A 451 -6.17 12.72 2.50
N GLU A 452 -7.23 11.92 2.46
CA GLU A 452 -8.15 11.70 3.57
C GLU A 452 -8.30 10.22 3.91
N ASN A 453 -8.29 9.88 5.20
CA ASN A 453 -8.66 8.57 5.77
C ASN A 453 -7.96 7.35 5.12
N SER A 454 -6.71 7.52 4.70
CA SER A 454 -5.97 6.56 3.85
C SER A 454 -4.73 5.99 4.54
N THR A 455 -4.30 4.79 4.12
CA THR A 455 -3.16 4.07 4.71
C THR A 455 -2.01 3.91 3.71
N PHE A 456 -0.80 4.20 4.19
CA PHE A 456 0.47 3.98 3.49
C PHE A 456 1.36 3.08 4.35
N SER A 457 1.44 1.79 4.00
CA SER A 457 2.17 0.80 4.80
C SER A 457 3.26 0.07 4.03
N ARG A 458 4.48 -0.09 4.56
CA ARG A 458 5.52 -0.97 3.97
C ARG A 458 6.01 -0.54 2.57
N ASN A 459 5.85 0.73 2.19
CA ASN A 459 6.38 1.26 0.92
C ASN A 459 7.86 1.62 1.09
N SER A 460 8.65 1.56 0.01
CA SER A 460 10.11 1.75 0.06
C SER A 460 10.63 2.76 -0.97
N ALA A 461 11.63 3.55 -0.57
CA ALA A 461 12.31 4.49 -1.43
C ALA A 461 13.83 4.36 -1.27
N SER A 462 14.60 4.14 -2.33
CA SER A 462 16.07 4.05 -2.21
C SER A 462 16.77 5.38 -1.90
N GLU A 463 16.07 6.52 -2.06
CA GLU A 463 16.52 7.86 -1.67
C GLU A 463 15.59 8.50 -0.61
N SER A 464 14.35 8.85 -0.96
CA SER A 464 13.56 9.74 -0.11
C SER A 464 12.04 9.52 -0.15
N GLY A 465 11.36 9.76 0.99
CA GLY A 465 9.91 9.63 1.11
C GLY A 465 9.44 8.20 0.89
N GLY A 466 9.68 7.31 1.87
CA GLY A 466 9.38 5.88 1.74
C GLY A 466 7.92 5.60 1.38
N ALA A 467 6.98 6.38 1.94
CA ALA A 467 5.63 6.49 1.38
C ALA A 467 5.51 7.61 0.33
N ILE A 468 5.82 8.86 0.68
CA ILE A 468 5.44 10.02 -0.15
C ILE A 468 6.57 11.06 -0.26
N VAL A 469 6.79 11.56 -1.48
CA VAL A 469 7.50 12.81 -1.78
C VAL A 469 6.51 13.88 -2.26
N SER A 470 6.49 15.05 -1.63
CA SER A 470 5.72 16.22 -2.12
C SER A 470 6.60 17.44 -2.30
N SER A 471 6.70 17.95 -3.54
CA SER A 471 7.26 19.28 -3.83
C SER A 471 6.19 20.36 -4.04
N GLY A 472 4.93 19.96 -4.15
CA GLY A 472 3.79 20.86 -4.03
C GLY A 472 3.12 20.79 -2.64
N ALA A 473 1.90 21.30 -2.55
CA ALA A 473 1.15 21.43 -1.29
C ALA A 473 0.50 20.09 -0.87
N LEU A 474 0.92 19.53 0.25
CA LEU A 474 0.30 18.37 0.88
C LEU A 474 -0.80 18.79 1.88
N GLN A 475 -1.96 18.16 1.80
CA GLN A 475 -3.00 18.18 2.82
C GLN A 475 -3.31 16.74 3.21
N ALA A 476 -3.15 16.39 4.48
CA ALA A 476 -3.33 15.03 4.98
C ALA A 476 -4.19 15.04 6.26
N VAL A 477 -5.32 14.33 6.24
CA VAL A 477 -6.24 14.21 7.39
C VAL A 477 -6.64 12.75 7.60
N GLY A 478 -6.57 12.22 8.81
CA GLY A 478 -6.91 10.81 9.06
C GLY A 478 -5.96 9.80 8.42
N VAL A 479 -4.72 10.19 8.14
CA VAL A 479 -3.79 9.36 7.35
C VAL A 479 -2.90 8.52 8.27
N ARG A 480 -2.84 7.22 8.01
CA ARG A 480 -1.85 6.33 8.62
C ARG A 480 -0.66 6.15 7.67
N ILE A 481 0.53 6.43 8.15
CA ILE A 481 1.78 6.20 7.41
C ILE A 481 2.68 5.34 8.28
N SER A 482 2.74 4.03 8.05
CA SER A 482 3.49 3.12 8.92
C SER A 482 4.43 2.15 8.22
N ASP A 483 5.50 1.74 8.91
CA ASP A 483 6.38 0.66 8.47
C ASP A 483 7.08 0.93 7.10
N ASN A 484 7.11 2.18 6.62
CA ASN A 484 7.73 2.57 5.34
C ASN A 484 9.23 2.86 5.50
N GLN A 485 10.01 2.77 4.42
CA GLN A 485 11.48 2.86 4.46
C GLN A 485 12.05 3.84 3.42
N ALA A 486 13.05 4.65 3.81
CA ALA A 486 13.80 5.52 2.89
C ALA A 486 15.32 5.43 3.07
N GLY A 487 16.06 5.14 1.99
CA GLY A 487 17.51 4.95 2.01
C GLY A 487 18.34 6.17 2.43
N ALA A 488 17.80 7.39 2.30
CA ALA A 488 18.42 8.61 2.78
C ALA A 488 17.51 9.44 3.71
N TYR A 489 16.34 9.90 3.26
CA TYR A 489 15.57 10.95 3.96
C TYR A 489 14.05 10.72 3.99
N GLY A 490 13.43 10.79 5.18
CA GLY A 490 11.98 10.77 5.29
C GLY A 490 11.41 9.37 5.08
N GLY A 491 11.57 8.47 6.04
CA GLY A 491 11.08 7.09 5.95
C GLY A 491 9.58 7.01 5.65
N GLY A 492 8.78 7.91 6.23
CA GLY A 492 7.39 8.15 5.81
C GLY A 492 7.31 9.20 4.69
N LEU A 493 7.65 10.46 5.02
CA LEU A 493 7.42 11.65 4.18
C LEU A 493 8.70 12.44 3.89
N SER A 494 8.85 12.91 2.65
CA SER A 494 9.82 13.95 2.27
C SER A 494 9.09 15.15 1.65
N LEU A 495 9.25 16.32 2.28
CA LEU A 495 8.44 17.52 2.05
C LEU A 495 9.32 18.70 1.62
N TRP A 496 9.09 19.17 0.40
CA TRP A 496 9.79 20.29 -0.23
C TRP A 496 8.85 21.47 -0.53
N GLY A 497 7.55 21.18 -0.71
CA GLY A 497 6.48 22.18 -0.74
C GLY A 497 5.87 22.42 0.65
N THR A 498 4.68 22.99 0.71
CA THR A 498 3.96 23.19 1.97
C THR A 498 3.25 21.90 2.42
N ALA A 499 3.01 21.73 3.72
CA ALA A 499 2.20 20.61 4.24
C ALA A 499 1.30 21.01 5.41
N ASP A 500 0.06 20.50 5.44
CA ASP A 500 -0.87 20.57 6.57
C ASP A 500 -1.31 19.14 6.90
N ILE A 501 -0.69 18.55 7.93
CA ILE A 501 -0.90 17.16 8.37
C ILE A 501 -1.63 17.18 9.70
N ARG A 502 -2.78 16.51 9.75
CA ARG A 502 -3.76 16.63 10.84
C ARG A 502 -4.36 15.30 11.22
N ALA A 503 -4.65 15.07 12.51
CA ALA A 503 -5.40 13.89 12.95
C ALA A 503 -4.86 12.59 12.32
N SER A 504 -3.55 12.36 12.38
CA SER A 504 -2.82 11.40 11.54
C SER A 504 -1.68 10.74 12.30
N THR A 505 -1.40 9.48 11.99
CA THR A 505 -0.44 8.65 12.73
C THR A 505 0.70 8.18 11.83
N LEU A 506 1.92 8.57 12.17
CA LEU A 506 3.16 8.15 11.51
C LEU A 506 3.92 7.19 12.44
N ALA A 507 4.00 5.91 12.10
CA ALA A 507 4.50 4.88 13.02
C ALA A 507 5.55 3.93 12.42
N ARG A 508 6.65 3.63 13.13
CA ARG A 508 7.67 2.65 12.73
C ARG A 508 8.28 2.87 11.32
N ASN A 509 8.24 4.09 10.81
CA ASN A 509 8.91 4.41 9.54
C ASN A 509 10.43 4.54 9.77
N THR A 510 11.23 4.09 8.80
CA THR A 510 12.68 3.93 8.95
C THR A 510 13.47 4.66 7.86
N SER A 511 14.61 5.26 8.21
CA SER A 511 15.52 5.81 7.21
C SER A 511 16.95 5.98 7.72
N ARG A 512 17.86 6.45 6.85
CA ARG A 512 19.20 6.88 7.29
C ARG A 512 19.10 8.14 8.17
N SER A 513 18.41 9.18 7.70
CA SER A 513 18.07 10.36 8.51
C SER A 513 16.58 10.67 8.36
N CYS A 514 15.94 11.22 9.41
CA CYS A 514 14.54 11.68 9.37
C CYS A 514 13.52 10.53 9.21
N GLY A 515 13.40 9.64 10.20
CA GLY A 515 12.62 8.39 10.12
C GLY A 515 11.15 8.58 9.75
N GLY A 516 10.44 9.49 10.42
CA GLY A 516 9.06 9.85 10.05
C GLY A 516 8.98 10.83 8.88
N VAL A 517 9.41 12.08 9.12
CA VAL A 517 9.27 13.23 8.21
C VAL A 517 10.61 13.93 8.01
N SER A 518 10.97 14.18 6.75
CA SER A 518 12.02 15.13 6.36
C SER A 518 11.38 16.36 5.71
N SER A 519 11.65 17.57 6.22
CA SER A 519 11.12 18.82 5.66
C SER A 519 12.19 19.87 5.33
N ASN A 520 11.98 20.54 4.20
CA ASN A 520 12.56 21.84 3.85
C ASN A 520 11.49 22.93 3.60
N GLY A 521 10.19 22.58 3.62
CA GLY A 521 9.07 23.49 3.36
C GLY A 521 8.34 23.97 4.62
N GLU A 522 7.30 24.81 4.46
CA GLU A 522 6.42 25.17 5.60
C GLU A 522 5.52 23.99 5.94
N VAL A 523 5.59 23.50 7.18
CA VAL A 523 4.81 22.35 7.66
C VAL A 523 3.96 22.76 8.85
N ARG A 524 2.70 22.31 8.89
CA ARG A 524 1.89 22.25 10.10
C ARG A 524 1.57 20.79 10.44
N LEU A 525 1.82 20.42 11.69
CA LEU A 525 1.42 19.18 12.35
C LEU A 525 0.44 19.56 13.46
N LEU A 526 -0.80 19.05 13.40
CA LEU A 526 -1.85 19.34 14.39
C LEU A 526 -2.60 18.06 14.77
N ASN A 527 -2.61 17.69 16.05
CA ASN A 527 -3.23 16.44 16.51
C ASN A 527 -2.62 15.20 15.81
N VAL A 528 -1.28 15.08 15.83
CA VAL A 528 -0.52 14.04 15.12
C VAL A 528 0.18 13.11 16.13
N THR A 529 0.21 11.81 15.84
CA THR A 529 1.03 10.84 16.59
C THR A 529 2.25 10.40 15.78
N PHE A 530 3.43 10.44 16.40
CA PHE A 530 4.66 9.83 15.91
C PHE A 530 5.10 8.71 16.86
N SER A 531 4.98 7.45 16.47
CA SER A 531 5.42 6.30 17.29
C SER A 531 6.59 5.56 16.66
N GLU A 532 7.65 5.26 17.40
CA GLU A 532 8.69 4.28 17.03
C GLU A 532 9.40 4.52 15.69
N ASN A 533 9.32 5.72 15.10
CA ASN A 533 10.02 6.03 13.85
C ASN A 533 11.54 6.13 14.12
N ALA A 534 12.35 5.59 13.22
CA ALA A 534 13.77 5.36 13.46
C ALA A 534 14.69 5.93 12.36
N ALA A 535 15.77 6.59 12.78
CA ALA A 535 16.87 7.02 11.93
C ALA A 535 18.21 6.43 12.41
N THR A 536 19.08 6.02 11.49
CA THR A 536 20.45 5.59 11.86
C THR A 536 21.36 6.77 12.22
N GLU A 537 21.08 7.95 11.65
CA GLU A 537 21.71 9.24 11.91
C GLU A 537 20.74 10.13 12.71
N ASP A 538 20.44 11.35 12.24
CA ASP A 538 19.65 12.34 12.96
C ASP A 538 18.13 12.23 12.69
N GLY A 539 17.32 12.61 13.69
CA GLY A 539 15.87 12.82 13.57
C GLY A 539 15.05 11.53 13.44
N GLY A 540 14.58 10.96 14.55
CA GLY A 540 13.73 9.76 14.48
C GLY A 540 12.33 10.04 13.93
N ALA A 541 11.64 11.06 14.44
CA ALA A 541 10.29 11.41 14.01
C ALA A 541 10.25 12.52 12.95
N VAL A 542 10.87 13.67 13.21
CA VAL A 542 10.77 14.86 12.37
C VAL A 542 12.13 15.55 12.26
N CYS A 543 12.58 15.79 11.03
CA CYS A 543 13.60 16.78 10.72
C CYS A 543 12.96 18.01 10.06
N HIS A 544 13.40 19.20 10.46
CA HIS A 544 13.21 20.42 9.66
C HIS A 544 14.54 21.18 9.56
N SER A 545 14.93 21.53 8.33
CA SER A 545 16.30 21.96 8.01
C SER A 545 16.38 23.31 7.28
N SER A 546 15.28 24.05 7.18
CA SER A 546 15.20 25.30 6.43
C SER A 546 15.18 26.53 7.34
N LEU A 547 15.98 27.54 6.97
CA LEU A 547 16.04 28.85 7.65
C LEU A 547 14.90 29.80 7.22
N ASP A 548 14.33 29.58 6.04
CA ASP A 548 13.35 30.47 5.41
C ASP A 548 11.88 30.01 5.61
N THR A 549 11.67 28.78 6.08
CA THR A 549 10.33 28.17 6.28
C THR A 549 10.21 27.61 7.70
N LEU A 550 8.98 27.49 8.19
CA LEU A 550 8.68 27.14 9.58
C LEU A 550 8.00 25.77 9.70
N ALA A 551 8.30 25.04 10.78
CA ALA A 551 7.56 23.85 11.19
C ALA A 551 6.71 24.17 12.43
N ASP A 552 5.37 24.24 12.25
CA ASP A 552 4.39 24.41 13.31
C ASP A 552 3.95 23.04 13.86
N VAL A 553 4.26 22.74 15.12
CA VAL A 553 3.90 21.48 15.78
C VAL A 553 2.97 21.77 16.95
N VAL A 554 1.75 21.26 16.91
CA VAL A 554 0.69 21.59 17.87
C VAL A 554 -0.06 20.32 18.29
N PHE A 555 -0.31 20.14 19.60
CA PHE A 555 -1.04 18.98 20.13
C PHE A 555 -0.54 17.66 19.51
N THR A 556 0.78 17.44 19.54
CA THR A 556 1.44 16.30 18.89
C THR A 556 2.04 15.38 19.96
N THR A 557 1.94 14.07 19.79
CA THR A 557 2.55 13.08 20.68
C THR A 557 3.67 12.35 19.96
N PHE A 558 4.90 12.50 20.44
CA PHE A 558 6.06 11.74 20.00
C PHE A 558 6.38 10.66 21.03
N TYR A 559 6.40 9.38 20.63
CA TYR A 559 6.58 8.22 21.50
C TYR A 559 7.62 7.26 20.95
N LEU A 560 8.66 6.93 21.73
CA LEU A 560 9.72 5.96 21.44
C LEU A 560 10.40 6.07 20.05
N ASN A 561 10.34 7.23 19.41
CA ASN A 561 11.12 7.50 18.19
C ASN A 561 12.63 7.49 18.52
N ALA A 562 13.45 7.05 17.56
CA ALA A 562 14.86 6.78 17.77
C ALA A 562 15.76 7.41 16.70
N ALA A 563 16.92 7.91 17.13
CA ALA A 563 17.99 8.39 16.27
C ALA A 563 19.33 7.88 16.81
N GLY A 564 20.18 7.34 15.94
CA GLY A 564 21.56 6.95 16.29
C GLY A 564 22.51 8.14 16.43
N GLY A 565 22.17 9.27 15.80
CA GLY A 565 22.81 10.58 15.95
C GLY A 565 22.10 11.45 16.98
N ARG A 566 21.40 12.50 16.52
CA ARG A 566 20.82 13.56 17.35
C ARG A 566 19.32 13.71 17.11
N GLY A 567 18.56 14.08 18.15
CA GLY A 567 17.13 14.33 18.05
C GLY A 567 16.32 13.05 17.84
N ALA A 568 16.27 12.20 18.87
CA ALA A 568 15.55 10.93 18.85
C ALA A 568 14.09 11.07 18.39
N ALA A 569 13.43 12.18 18.74
CA ALA A 569 12.18 12.60 18.11
C ALA A 569 12.39 13.73 17.11
N ILE A 570 12.94 14.88 17.55
CA ILE A 570 12.92 16.13 16.78
C ILE A 570 14.34 16.61 16.47
N PHE A 571 14.64 16.81 15.19
CA PHE A 571 15.85 17.47 14.72
C PHE A 571 15.49 18.80 14.05
N ASP A 572 15.88 19.92 14.66
CA ASP A 572 15.78 21.26 14.07
C ASP A 572 17.19 21.74 13.67
N GLY A 573 17.47 21.72 12.37
CA GLY A 573 18.73 22.18 11.81
C GLY A 573 18.86 23.70 11.70
N ALA A 574 17.78 24.45 11.96
CA ALA A 574 17.63 25.84 11.53
C ALA A 574 17.00 26.80 12.57
N ALA A 575 16.64 26.31 13.75
CA ALA A 575 15.94 27.07 14.82
C ALA A 575 14.59 27.66 14.39
N SER A 576 13.87 26.93 13.52
CA SER A 576 12.65 27.35 12.82
C SER A 576 11.42 26.50 13.17
N THR A 577 11.56 25.51 14.06
CA THR A 577 10.46 24.69 14.59
C THR A 577 9.79 25.36 15.78
N ARG A 578 8.49 25.62 15.68
CA ARG A 578 7.63 26.17 16.73
C ARG A 578 6.77 25.04 17.29
N ILE A 579 6.84 24.80 18.60
CA ILE A 579 6.13 23.65 19.21
C ILE A 579 5.26 24.06 20.39
N LYS A 580 4.01 23.60 20.38
CA LYS A 580 2.97 23.96 21.35
C LYS A 580 2.19 22.74 21.84
N ASN A 581 1.91 22.70 23.14
CA ASN A 581 1.02 21.72 23.77
C ASN A 581 1.30 20.27 23.35
N SER A 582 2.56 19.86 23.27
CA SER A 582 3.00 18.55 22.74
C SER A 582 3.86 17.75 23.73
N ILE A 583 3.87 16.41 23.59
CA ILE A 583 4.66 15.47 24.42
C ILE A 583 5.78 14.84 23.61
N VAL A 584 6.97 14.71 24.19
CA VAL A 584 8.10 13.92 23.65
C VAL A 584 8.59 12.87 24.66
N LEU A 585 8.28 11.61 24.40
CA LEU A 585 8.72 10.44 25.16
C LEU A 585 9.78 9.68 24.35
N GLY A 586 11.01 9.64 24.86
CA GLY A 586 12.18 9.14 24.14
C GLY A 586 12.46 7.64 24.24
N SER A 587 13.09 7.11 23.19
CA SER A 587 13.64 5.73 23.12
C SER A 587 14.93 5.51 23.92
N ARG A 588 15.53 6.57 24.48
CA ARG A 588 16.84 6.59 25.18
C ARG A 588 18.07 6.32 24.28
N THR A 589 17.96 6.26 22.95
CA THR A 589 19.13 6.06 22.06
C THR A 589 20.00 7.31 21.94
N SER A 590 19.37 8.48 21.94
CA SER A 590 19.99 9.81 21.92
C SER A 590 19.02 10.82 22.56
N GLY A 591 19.45 12.08 22.72
CA GLY A 591 18.60 13.14 23.25
C GLY A 591 17.35 13.38 22.40
N ASN A 592 16.20 13.53 23.05
CA ASN A 592 14.87 13.69 22.44
C ASN A 592 14.84 14.75 21.34
N CYS A 593 15.50 15.89 21.57
CA CYS A 593 15.52 17.03 20.69
C CYS A 593 16.95 17.46 20.34
N PHE A 594 17.13 17.99 19.13
CA PHE A 594 18.32 18.74 18.74
C PHE A 594 17.92 20.04 18.04
N GLY A 595 18.73 21.09 18.22
CA GLY A 595 18.46 22.43 17.69
C GLY A 595 17.88 23.39 18.75
N THR A 596 17.33 24.52 18.30
CA THR A 596 16.71 25.52 19.18
C THR A 596 15.21 25.60 18.90
N LEU A 597 14.43 24.78 19.60
CA LEU A 597 12.97 24.73 19.46
C LEU A 597 12.31 25.97 20.08
N LEU A 598 11.35 26.56 19.36
CA LEU A 598 10.57 27.70 19.83
C LEU A 598 9.33 27.20 20.60
N SER A 599 9.57 26.75 21.83
CA SER A 599 8.53 26.26 22.76
C SER A 599 7.46 27.32 23.09
N ARG A 600 6.19 26.91 23.10
CA ARG A 600 5.00 27.70 23.43
C ARG A 600 3.99 26.84 24.20
N GLY A 601 3.07 27.46 24.94
CA GLY A 601 2.05 26.74 25.71
C GLY A 601 2.70 25.90 26.83
N ARG A 602 2.34 24.61 26.94
CA ARG A 602 3.04 23.66 27.82
C ARG A 602 3.48 22.42 27.04
N ASN A 603 4.78 22.17 26.97
CA ASN A 603 5.34 20.97 26.33
C ASN A 603 6.04 20.10 27.37
N TYR A 604 6.01 18.78 27.20
CA TYR A 604 6.69 17.81 28.07
C TYR A 604 7.75 17.00 27.33
N SER A 605 8.86 16.70 28.00
CA SER A 605 9.96 15.85 27.51
C SER A 605 10.43 14.87 28.58
N THR A 606 10.86 13.67 28.20
CA THR A 606 11.54 12.74 29.13
C THR A 606 13.00 13.08 29.43
N ASP A 607 13.55 14.11 28.78
CA ASP A 607 14.89 14.67 29.05
C ASP A 607 14.90 16.20 28.92
N ASP A 608 16.03 16.83 29.26
CA ASP A 608 16.24 18.28 29.22
C ASP A 608 16.72 18.83 27.86
N THR A 609 16.86 17.98 26.83
CA THR A 609 17.37 18.40 25.50
C THR A 609 16.36 19.23 24.70
N CYS A 610 15.07 19.07 24.98
CA CYS A 610 14.00 19.88 24.40
C CYS A 610 13.90 21.24 25.13
N SER A 611 14.64 22.23 24.63
CA SER A 611 14.73 23.55 25.26
C SER A 611 13.36 24.21 25.50
N GLY A 612 13.12 24.64 26.73
CA GLY A 612 11.85 25.28 27.14
C GLY A 612 10.68 24.30 27.32
N PHE A 613 10.95 23.01 27.52
CA PHE A 613 9.94 22.01 27.91
C PHE A 613 9.97 21.77 29.42
N THR A 614 8.90 21.20 29.96
CA THR A 614 8.89 20.64 31.31
C THR A 614 9.41 19.20 31.25
N VAL A 615 10.44 18.87 32.03
CA VAL A 615 10.91 17.49 32.13
C VAL A 615 9.92 16.68 32.96
N ALA A 616 9.47 15.54 32.44
CA ALA A 616 8.56 14.61 33.11
C ALA A 616 8.90 13.16 32.71
N THR A 617 8.91 12.25 33.67
CA THR A 617 9.21 10.84 33.45
C THR A 617 8.08 10.12 32.70
N SER A 618 8.38 8.93 32.17
CA SER A 618 7.36 8.06 31.56
C SER A 618 6.20 7.73 32.52
N ASP A 619 6.50 7.58 33.81
CA ASP A 619 5.52 7.21 34.85
C ASP A 619 4.65 8.39 35.31
N GLU A 620 5.09 9.62 35.03
CA GLU A 620 4.33 10.87 35.18
C GLU A 620 3.51 11.18 33.92
N LEU A 621 4.03 10.86 32.73
CA LEU A 621 3.34 11.08 31.45
C LEU A 621 2.24 10.04 31.18
N ARG A 622 2.41 8.80 31.65
CA ARG A 622 1.38 7.75 31.64
C ARG A 622 0.66 7.58 30.29
N LEU A 623 1.44 7.54 29.21
CA LEU A 623 0.96 7.19 27.89
C LEU A 623 0.78 5.67 27.80
N ASP A 624 -0.37 5.25 27.28
CA ASP A 624 -0.62 3.86 26.92
C ASP A 624 0.07 3.50 25.59
N VAL A 625 0.02 2.23 25.19
CA VAL A 625 0.51 1.74 23.89
C VAL A 625 -0.21 2.41 22.72
N LEU A 626 0.38 2.35 21.52
CA LEU A 626 -0.28 2.81 20.29
C LEU A 626 -1.46 1.88 19.98
N ALA A 627 -2.69 2.38 20.10
CA ALA A 627 -3.90 1.59 19.92
C ALA A 627 -5.03 2.37 19.23
N ASP A 628 -5.98 1.64 18.64
CA ASP A 628 -7.27 2.20 18.25
C ASP A 628 -8.05 2.59 19.53
N ASN A 629 -8.14 3.90 19.75
CA ASN A 629 -8.89 4.50 20.86
C ASN A 629 -10.15 5.23 20.33
N GLY A 630 -10.64 4.81 19.16
CA GLY A 630 -11.61 5.52 18.33
C GLY A 630 -10.96 6.64 17.50
N GLY A 631 -11.66 7.07 16.44
CA GLY A 631 -11.16 8.09 15.50
C GLY A 631 -10.71 7.50 14.16
N PRO A 632 -9.90 8.25 13.37
CA PRO A 632 -9.43 7.79 12.06
C PRO A 632 -8.11 7.00 12.10
N THR A 633 -7.29 7.16 13.15
CA THR A 633 -5.95 6.54 13.26
C THR A 633 -5.61 6.21 14.73
N GLU A 634 -4.69 5.26 14.97
CA GLU A 634 -4.30 4.90 16.35
C GLU A 634 -3.59 6.03 17.10
N THR A 635 -3.78 6.06 18.41
CA THR A 635 -3.24 7.08 19.32
C THR A 635 -2.62 6.44 20.56
N HIS A 636 -1.81 7.21 21.30
CA HIS A 636 -1.48 6.87 22.69
C HIS A 636 -2.51 7.52 23.61
N ALA A 637 -3.22 6.72 24.41
CA ALA A 637 -4.16 7.25 25.38
C ALA A 637 -3.44 7.86 26.59
N LEU A 638 -4.00 8.93 27.15
CA LEU A 638 -3.56 9.50 28.42
C LEU A 638 -4.24 8.78 29.58
N LEU A 639 -3.48 8.04 30.37
CA LEU A 639 -4.00 7.29 31.51
C LEU A 639 -4.21 8.20 32.73
N SER A 640 -5.17 7.81 33.58
CA SER A 640 -5.58 8.57 34.77
C SER A 640 -4.39 8.98 35.65
N GLY A 641 -4.33 10.28 35.99
CA GLY A 641 -3.24 10.87 36.78
C GLY A 641 -1.97 11.19 35.98
N SER A 642 -2.01 11.17 34.65
CA SER A 642 -0.96 11.78 33.81
C SER A 642 -0.83 13.28 34.10
N VAL A 643 0.41 13.80 34.16
CA VAL A 643 0.69 15.24 34.29
C VAL A 643 0.27 16.06 33.07
N ALA A 644 0.00 15.40 31.93
CA ALA A 644 -0.42 16.08 30.70
C ALA A 644 -1.92 16.41 30.66
N ILE A 645 -2.74 15.79 31.51
CA ILE A 645 -4.20 16.00 31.58
C ILE A 645 -4.52 17.38 32.17
N ASP A 646 -5.52 18.08 31.62
CA ASP A 646 -5.98 19.42 32.06
C ASP A 646 -4.84 20.47 32.13
N SER A 647 -3.74 20.26 31.40
CA SER A 647 -2.47 20.96 31.65
C SER A 647 -2.07 21.99 30.57
N ALA A 648 -2.70 21.98 29.39
CA ALA A 648 -2.43 22.97 28.35
C ALA A 648 -3.05 24.32 28.73
N PRO A 649 -2.28 25.44 28.68
CA PRO A 649 -2.76 26.74 29.14
C PRO A 649 -3.80 27.39 28.24
N ASP A 650 -3.92 26.93 26.98
CA ASP A 650 -4.93 27.37 26.03
C ASP A 650 -5.13 26.32 24.92
N CYS A 651 -6.33 26.31 24.32
CA CYS A 651 -6.78 25.33 23.34
C CYS A 651 -6.64 25.77 21.87
N ASN A 652 -5.69 26.67 21.56
CA ASN A 652 -5.54 27.23 20.20
C ASN A 652 -4.27 26.74 19.49
N ASP A 653 -4.21 26.89 18.16
CA ASP A 653 -3.00 26.68 17.37
C ASP A 653 -1.99 27.84 17.52
N LEU A 654 -0.88 27.78 16.78
CA LEU A 654 0.15 28.82 16.77
C LEU A 654 -0.25 30.10 16.02
N ARG A 655 -1.41 30.12 15.36
CA ARG A 655 -1.99 31.24 14.60
C ARG A 655 -3.18 31.86 15.33
N GLY A 656 -3.60 31.29 16.46
CA GLY A 656 -4.71 31.76 17.31
C GLY A 656 -6.09 31.22 16.91
N GLY A 657 -6.15 30.20 16.05
CA GLY A 657 -7.40 29.47 15.78
C GLY A 657 -7.66 28.41 16.84
N ALA A 658 -8.92 28.21 17.23
CA ALA A 658 -9.29 27.18 18.20
C ALA A 658 -9.05 25.75 17.65
N VAL A 659 -8.72 24.83 18.55
CA VAL A 659 -8.55 23.39 18.26
C VAL A 659 -9.63 22.63 19.03
N ASP A 660 -10.84 22.65 18.47
CA ASP A 660 -12.07 22.19 19.15
C ASP A 660 -12.19 20.64 19.25
N SER A 661 -11.22 19.89 18.71
CA SER A 661 -11.13 18.44 18.86
C SER A 661 -9.70 17.92 19.00
N ASP A 662 -9.53 16.69 19.49
CA ASP A 662 -8.27 15.94 19.42
C ASP A 662 -8.08 15.20 18.07
N GLN A 663 -7.09 14.28 17.99
CA GLN A 663 -6.81 13.47 16.80
C GLN A 663 -7.96 12.53 16.41
N ARG A 664 -8.77 12.11 17.38
CA ARG A 664 -9.88 11.18 17.17
C ARG A 664 -11.16 11.90 16.73
N GLY A 665 -11.13 13.23 16.73
CA GLY A 665 -12.32 14.07 16.63
C GLY A 665 -13.10 14.18 17.95
N ALA A 666 -12.56 13.71 19.08
CA ALA A 666 -13.18 13.87 20.39
C ALA A 666 -13.12 15.36 20.80
N SER A 667 -14.19 15.89 21.41
CA SER A 667 -14.28 17.31 21.76
C SER A 667 -13.17 17.74 22.72
N ARG A 668 -12.62 18.94 22.47
CA ARG A 668 -11.48 19.51 23.19
C ARG A 668 -11.79 21.00 23.48
N PRO A 669 -11.70 21.49 24.74
CA PRO A 669 -11.36 20.75 25.95
C PRO A 669 -12.44 19.76 26.40
N TRP A 670 -12.04 18.69 27.10
CA TRP A 670 -12.94 17.80 27.86
C TRP A 670 -12.54 17.75 29.34
N GLY A 671 -12.76 18.86 30.04
CA GLY A 671 -12.37 18.98 31.44
C GLY A 671 -12.41 20.41 31.93
N VAL A 672 -11.38 20.79 32.68
CA VAL A 672 -11.08 22.15 33.13
C VAL A 672 -10.27 22.91 32.08
N ALA A 673 -9.40 22.22 31.34
CA ALA A 673 -8.57 22.75 30.26
C ALA A 673 -8.38 21.70 29.16
N CYS A 674 -7.44 21.94 28.23
CA CYS A 674 -7.07 20.97 27.21
C CYS A 674 -5.91 20.08 27.69
N ASP A 675 -5.82 18.86 27.18
CA ASP A 675 -4.68 17.99 27.42
C ASP A 675 -3.49 18.36 26.53
N VAL A 676 -2.28 18.06 27.01
CA VAL A 676 -1.04 18.19 26.23
C VAL A 676 -0.81 16.89 25.42
N GLY A 677 -0.45 17.02 24.14
CA GLY A 677 -0.38 15.90 23.19
C GLY A 677 -1.62 15.77 22.30
N ALA A 678 -1.68 14.70 21.50
CA ALA A 678 -2.67 14.51 20.43
C ALA A 678 -4.00 13.86 20.86
N TYR A 679 -4.16 13.56 22.15
CA TYR A 679 -5.27 12.83 22.75
C TYR A 679 -5.90 13.67 23.86
N GLU A 680 -7.21 13.55 24.06
CA GLU A 680 -7.96 14.20 25.17
C GLU A 680 -8.56 13.13 26.10
N ALA A 681 -8.15 13.11 27.37
CA ALA A 681 -8.51 12.12 28.36
C ALA A 681 -9.99 12.16 28.73
N GLY A 682 -10.62 10.99 28.87
CA GLY A 682 -12.04 10.86 29.19
C GLY A 682 -13.01 11.33 28.09
N ALA A 683 -12.54 12.06 27.08
CA ALA A 683 -13.34 12.51 25.96
C ALA A 683 -13.79 11.29 25.13
N PRO A 684 -15.10 11.08 24.95
CA PRO A 684 -15.57 10.04 24.05
C PRO A 684 -15.19 10.43 22.62
N ALA A 685 -14.49 9.54 21.93
CA ALA A 685 -14.35 9.66 20.48
C ALA A 685 -15.77 9.72 19.86
N PRO A 686 -15.99 10.57 18.84
CA PRO A 686 -17.25 10.52 18.10
C PRO A 686 -17.44 9.09 17.57
N PRO A 687 -18.67 8.54 17.60
CA PRO A 687 -18.92 7.24 17.01
C PRO A 687 -18.48 7.31 15.55
N SER A 688 -17.65 6.34 15.12
CA SER A 688 -17.06 6.31 13.78
C SER A 688 -18.15 6.58 12.76
N GLY A 689 -18.12 7.78 12.15
CA GLY A 689 -19.10 8.17 11.14
C GLY A 689 -19.09 7.09 10.07
N PRO A 690 -20.25 6.59 9.63
CA PRO A 690 -20.32 5.32 8.93
C PRO A 690 -19.34 5.31 7.77
N THR A 691 -18.35 4.41 7.83
CA THR A 691 -17.50 4.04 6.69
C THR A 691 -18.43 3.97 5.51
N ARG A 692 -18.18 4.79 4.47
CA ARG A 692 -19.15 5.04 3.40
C ARG A 692 -19.48 3.73 2.69
N THR A 693 -20.46 3.03 3.23
CA THR A 693 -20.95 1.77 2.70
C THR A 693 -21.38 2.10 1.28
N PRO A 694 -20.82 1.45 0.24
CA PRO A 694 -20.96 1.89 -1.14
C PRO A 694 -22.43 2.14 -1.42
N THR A 695 -22.74 3.39 -1.79
CA THR A 695 -24.12 3.91 -1.82
C THR A 695 -24.99 2.90 -2.53
N PRO A 696 -25.99 2.27 -1.85
CA PRO A 696 -26.53 0.99 -2.28
C PRO A 696 -27.01 1.10 -3.72
N THR A 697 -26.27 0.45 -4.62
CA THR A 697 -26.47 0.50 -6.06
C THR A 697 -27.94 0.26 -6.34
N ARG A 698 -28.59 1.17 -7.08
CA ARG A 698 -30.02 1.11 -7.36
C ARG A 698 -30.38 -0.27 -7.93
N THR A 699 -30.86 -1.16 -7.08
CA THR A 699 -31.27 -2.50 -7.48
C THR A 699 -32.37 -2.34 -8.51
N ARG A 700 -32.07 -2.70 -9.76
CA ARG A 700 -33.02 -2.61 -10.85
C ARG A 700 -34.26 -3.43 -10.48
N THR A 701 -35.43 -2.85 -10.68
CA THR A 701 -36.71 -3.56 -10.50
C THR A 701 -36.65 -4.86 -11.31
N PRO A 702 -36.96 -6.03 -10.73
CA PRO A 702 -36.93 -7.28 -11.48
C PRO A 702 -37.99 -7.26 -12.58
N THR A 703 -37.55 -7.35 -13.83
CA THR A 703 -38.41 -7.67 -14.98
C THR A 703 -39.03 -9.05 -14.74
N PRO A 704 -40.34 -9.26 -14.96
CA PRO A 704 -40.98 -10.53 -14.64
C PRO A 704 -40.52 -11.68 -15.55
N THR A 705 -39.88 -12.68 -14.97
CA THR A 705 -39.58 -13.97 -15.62
C THR A 705 -40.87 -14.76 -15.85
N PRO A 706 -41.07 -15.40 -17.02
CA PRO A 706 -42.31 -16.13 -17.34
C PRO A 706 -42.52 -17.39 -16.48
N THR A 707 -43.79 -17.80 -16.38
CA THR A 707 -44.27 -18.91 -15.52
C THR A 707 -43.75 -20.28 -15.96
N PRO A 708 -43.14 -21.08 -15.05
CA PRO A 708 -42.83 -22.49 -15.29
C PRO A 708 -44.03 -23.41 -14.96
N THR A 709 -44.35 -24.33 -15.88
CA THR A 709 -45.29 -25.43 -15.65
C THR A 709 -44.68 -26.46 -14.68
N PRO A 710 -45.43 -26.98 -13.68
CA PRO A 710 -44.85 -27.83 -12.64
C PRO A 710 -44.72 -29.31 -13.06
N THR A 711 -43.61 -29.97 -12.68
CA THR A 711 -43.56 -31.43 -12.41
C THR A 711 -42.36 -31.84 -11.54
N ARG A 712 -42.69 -32.45 -10.39
CA ARG A 712 -41.91 -33.38 -9.53
C ARG A 712 -40.54 -33.00 -8.93
N THR A 713 -40.56 -32.99 -7.60
CA THR A 713 -39.45 -33.08 -6.63
C THR A 713 -38.51 -34.28 -6.86
N PRO A 714 -37.22 -34.14 -6.51
CA PRO A 714 -36.65 -35.07 -5.52
C PRO A 714 -35.89 -34.38 -4.36
N THR A 715 -35.99 -35.03 -3.20
CA THR A 715 -35.14 -35.08 -1.98
C THR A 715 -34.05 -34.01 -1.72
N ALA A 716 -34.05 -33.46 -0.50
CA ALA A 716 -33.05 -32.52 0.00
C ALA A 716 -31.72 -33.19 0.42
N VAL A 717 -30.62 -32.42 0.35
CA VAL A 717 -29.30 -32.72 0.94
C VAL A 717 -28.82 -31.49 1.74
N SER A 718 -27.90 -31.69 2.70
CA SER A 718 -27.50 -30.70 3.70
C SER A 718 -27.09 -29.34 3.17
N GLN A 719 -27.40 -28.29 3.93
CA GLN A 719 -26.82 -26.95 3.76
C GLN A 719 -25.32 -26.95 4.11
N SER A 720 -24.57 -26.05 3.48
CA SER A 720 -23.18 -25.70 3.79
C SER A 720 -23.13 -24.28 4.37
N PRO A 721 -22.28 -23.96 5.36
CA PRO A 721 -22.27 -22.67 6.02
C PRO A 721 -21.73 -21.51 5.15
N SER A 722 -22.07 -20.28 5.58
CA SER A 722 -21.76 -18.99 4.94
C SER A 722 -20.26 -18.77 4.67
N PRO A 723 -19.88 -18.03 3.60
CA PRO A 723 -18.51 -17.58 3.40
C PRO A 723 -18.02 -16.68 4.55
N THR A 724 -16.78 -16.90 4.95
CA THR A 724 -16.01 -16.11 5.95
C THR A 724 -15.52 -14.79 5.32
N PRO A 725 -15.49 -13.66 6.06
CA PRO A 725 -14.92 -12.42 5.55
C PRO A 725 -13.40 -12.52 5.28
N PRO A 726 -12.85 -11.74 4.33
CA PRO A 726 -11.42 -11.72 4.05
C PRO A 726 -10.64 -11.06 5.20
N LEU A 727 -9.52 -11.67 5.61
CA LEU A 727 -8.57 -11.09 6.56
C LEU A 727 -7.32 -10.56 5.85
N THR A 728 -6.69 -9.58 6.48
CA THR A 728 -5.58 -8.78 5.96
C THR A 728 -4.29 -9.57 5.70
N ALA A 729 -3.60 -9.23 4.60
CA ALA A 729 -2.32 -9.82 4.23
C ALA A 729 -1.13 -9.07 4.86
N THR A 730 -0.29 -9.82 5.57
CA THR A 730 1.09 -9.51 5.96
C THR A 730 1.98 -9.49 4.70
N PRO A 731 3.13 -8.79 4.66
CA PRO A 731 3.93 -8.70 3.44
C PRO A 731 4.65 -10.02 3.12
N PRO A 732 4.95 -10.30 1.85
CA PRO A 732 6.00 -11.24 1.50
C PRO A 732 7.37 -10.68 1.93
N GLY A 733 8.23 -11.56 2.45
CA GLY A 733 9.67 -11.34 2.36
C GLY A 733 10.18 -11.69 0.96
N GLU A 734 11.48 -11.53 0.72
CA GLU A 734 12.10 -12.08 -0.49
C GLU A 734 12.17 -13.62 -0.36
N GLY A 735 11.26 -14.32 -1.04
CA GLY A 735 11.12 -15.77 -1.03
C GLY A 735 9.83 -16.27 -0.37
N ALA A 736 9.47 -17.53 -0.62
CA ALA A 736 8.22 -18.13 -0.15
C ALA A 736 8.01 -18.02 1.38
N ALA A 737 6.76 -17.87 1.79
CA ALA A 737 6.35 -17.59 3.16
C ALA A 737 5.20 -18.50 3.62
N VAL A 738 5.33 -19.08 4.82
CA VAL A 738 4.24 -19.76 5.52
C VAL A 738 3.56 -18.78 6.46
N ILE A 739 2.27 -18.53 6.25
CA ILE A 739 1.52 -17.49 6.95
C ILE A 739 0.48 -18.12 7.88
N VAL A 740 0.65 -17.92 9.19
CA VAL A 740 -0.32 -18.32 10.22
C VAL A 740 -1.32 -17.19 10.43
N GLY A 741 -2.61 -17.48 10.25
CA GLY A 741 -3.68 -16.49 10.35
C GLY A 741 -3.95 -16.02 11.78
N ASN A 742 -4.32 -14.74 11.91
CA ASN A 742 -4.85 -14.17 13.15
C ASN A 742 -6.28 -14.64 13.40
N VAL A 743 -6.65 -14.84 14.67
CA VAL A 743 -7.99 -15.27 15.07
C VAL A 743 -8.45 -14.56 16.34
N THR A 744 -9.76 -14.34 16.48
CA THR A 744 -10.36 -13.60 17.60
C THR A 744 -11.57 -14.38 18.15
N GLY A 745 -11.67 -14.50 19.48
CA GLY A 745 -12.73 -15.26 20.14
C GLY A 745 -12.96 -14.83 21.58
N ALA A 746 -13.98 -15.37 22.23
CA ALA A 746 -14.25 -15.14 23.65
C ALA A 746 -13.63 -16.27 24.52
N PRO A 747 -13.43 -16.05 25.83
CA PRO A 747 -12.97 -17.12 26.72
C PRO A 747 -13.92 -18.33 26.67
N ASP A 748 -13.37 -19.54 26.70
CA ASP A 748 -14.05 -20.84 26.56
C ASP A 748 -14.77 -21.09 25.21
N THR A 749 -14.43 -20.33 24.15
CA THR A 749 -14.94 -20.59 22.79
C THR A 749 -13.94 -21.36 21.92
N GLU A 750 -14.45 -22.22 21.04
CA GLU A 750 -13.67 -22.82 19.96
C GLU A 750 -13.52 -21.83 18.81
N VAL A 751 -12.30 -21.70 18.30
CA VAL A 751 -11.95 -20.87 17.15
C VAL A 751 -11.10 -21.68 16.16
N THR A 752 -11.01 -21.21 14.92
CA THR A 752 -10.24 -21.86 13.85
C THR A 752 -9.31 -20.85 13.21
N PHE A 753 -8.01 -21.19 13.12
CA PHE A 753 -7.04 -20.41 12.36
C PHE A 753 -6.72 -21.11 11.02
N GLN A 754 -6.33 -20.31 10.04
CA GLN A 754 -5.90 -20.78 8.71
C GLN A 754 -4.38 -20.72 8.62
N VAL A 755 -3.76 -21.65 7.90
CA VAL A 755 -2.35 -21.54 7.50
C VAL A 755 -2.26 -21.54 5.99
N ARG A 756 -1.58 -20.54 5.44
CA ARG A 756 -1.44 -20.29 4.01
C ARG A 756 0.01 -20.37 3.57
N LEU A 757 0.20 -20.64 2.28
CA LEU A 757 1.45 -20.43 1.58
C LEU A 757 1.30 -19.18 0.71
N GLN A 758 2.30 -18.32 0.74
CA GLN A 758 2.57 -17.35 -0.31
C GLN A 758 3.90 -17.76 -0.95
N THR A 759 3.91 -18.08 -2.24
CA THR A 759 5.12 -18.55 -2.94
C THR A 759 5.96 -17.42 -3.51
N GLY A 760 5.30 -16.32 -3.92
CA GLY A 760 5.94 -15.39 -4.85
C GLY A 760 6.32 -16.14 -6.13
N GLU A 761 7.59 -16.03 -6.55
CA GLU A 761 8.13 -16.73 -7.73
C GLU A 761 8.66 -18.15 -7.43
N ASP A 762 8.77 -18.57 -6.17
CA ASP A 762 9.34 -19.88 -5.79
C ASP A 762 8.38 -21.05 -6.11
N SER A 763 8.91 -22.10 -6.74
CA SER A 763 8.15 -23.34 -6.95
C SER A 763 8.19 -24.22 -5.70
N VAL A 764 7.11 -24.26 -4.90
CA VAL A 764 7.06 -25.03 -3.64
C VAL A 764 6.06 -26.19 -3.76
N ALA A 765 6.55 -27.42 -3.64
CA ALA A 765 5.75 -28.66 -3.70
C ALA A 765 5.57 -29.36 -2.33
N GLY A 766 6.44 -29.09 -1.35
CA GLY A 766 6.40 -29.69 -0.01
C GLY A 766 6.86 -28.71 1.07
N ILE A 767 6.26 -28.80 2.26
CA ILE A 767 6.53 -27.90 3.41
C ILE A 767 6.54 -28.70 4.72
N GLN A 768 7.47 -28.40 5.62
CA GLN A 768 7.33 -28.64 7.06
C GLN A 768 7.45 -27.30 7.80
N HIS A 769 6.68 -27.13 8.88
CA HIS A 769 6.97 -26.12 9.90
C HIS A 769 6.33 -26.47 11.26
N ASP A 770 6.74 -25.73 12.28
CA ASP A 770 6.22 -25.79 13.64
C ASP A 770 5.51 -24.46 13.99
N ILE A 771 4.39 -24.56 14.72
CA ILE A 771 3.68 -23.43 15.31
C ILE A 771 3.70 -23.62 16.83
N SER A 772 4.38 -22.75 17.57
CA SER A 772 4.37 -22.75 19.04
C SER A 772 3.43 -21.68 19.60
N PHE A 773 2.91 -21.94 20.80
CA PHE A 773 1.93 -21.09 21.47
C PHE A 773 2.14 -21.12 23.00
N ASP A 774 1.72 -20.05 23.68
CA ASP A 774 1.80 -19.97 25.14
C ASP A 774 0.74 -20.89 25.80
N PRO A 775 1.15 -21.91 26.59
CA PRO A 775 0.21 -22.76 27.31
C PRO A 775 -0.58 -22.01 28.40
N ALA A 776 -0.06 -20.91 28.96
CA ALA A 776 -0.77 -20.09 29.94
C ALA A 776 -1.90 -19.27 29.32
N PHE A 777 -1.76 -18.91 28.04
CA PHE A 777 -2.82 -18.28 27.25
C PHE A 777 -3.88 -19.28 26.74
N GLY A 778 -3.56 -20.57 26.79
CA GLY A 778 -4.55 -21.64 26.66
C GLY A 778 -5.15 -21.78 25.26
N VAL A 779 -4.29 -22.10 24.29
CA VAL A 779 -4.65 -22.70 23.00
C VAL A 779 -4.94 -24.18 23.23
N ILE A 780 -6.09 -24.49 23.86
CA ILE A 780 -6.44 -25.84 24.30
C ILE A 780 -6.99 -26.65 23.12
N PRO A 781 -6.50 -27.87 22.84
CA PRO A 781 -7.14 -28.78 21.89
C PRO A 781 -8.64 -28.97 22.14
N PRO A 782 -9.51 -28.94 21.10
CA PRO A 782 -10.96 -29.07 21.29
C PRO A 782 -11.39 -30.49 21.69
N ASN A 783 -10.46 -31.46 21.62
CA ASN A 783 -10.66 -32.86 21.95
C ASN A 783 -9.41 -33.43 22.65
N ALA A 784 -9.58 -34.53 23.39
CA ALA A 784 -8.48 -35.24 24.07
C ALA A 784 -7.74 -36.22 23.13
N SER A 785 -7.57 -35.86 21.86
CA SER A 785 -6.88 -36.69 20.86
C SER A 785 -5.36 -36.55 20.97
N SER A 786 -4.61 -37.62 20.70
CA SER A 786 -3.15 -37.57 20.56
C SER A 786 -2.66 -36.87 19.28
N ARG A 787 -3.58 -36.33 18.46
CA ARG A 787 -3.28 -35.54 17.25
C ARG A 787 -3.96 -34.15 17.28
N PRO A 788 -3.35 -33.12 16.67
CA PRO A 788 -3.98 -31.84 16.42
C PRO A 788 -5.30 -31.96 15.65
N ASP A 789 -6.31 -31.16 16.04
CA ASP A 789 -7.55 -31.00 15.26
C ASP A 789 -7.29 -30.04 14.08
N CYS A 790 -6.58 -30.57 13.08
CA CYS A 790 -6.17 -29.85 11.88
C CYS A 790 -6.62 -30.61 10.63
N SER A 791 -7.19 -29.87 9.67
CA SER A 791 -7.69 -30.41 8.41
C SER A 791 -6.88 -29.85 7.25
N ALA A 792 -6.18 -30.74 6.53
CA ALA A 792 -5.50 -30.41 5.29
C ALA A 792 -6.51 -29.96 4.23
N ASN A 793 -6.17 -28.93 3.44
CA ASN A 793 -7.02 -28.52 2.33
C ASN A 793 -6.98 -29.59 1.22
N PRO A 794 -8.11 -30.24 0.86
CA PRO A 794 -8.09 -31.23 -0.21
C PRO A 794 -7.77 -30.63 -1.59
N SER A 795 -7.96 -29.31 -1.80
CA SER A 795 -7.77 -28.69 -3.11
C SER A 795 -6.32 -28.54 -3.54
N ILE A 796 -5.33 -28.69 -2.64
CA ILE A 796 -3.90 -28.69 -3.01
C ILE A 796 -3.38 -30.09 -3.36
N GLY A 797 -4.18 -31.14 -3.18
CA GLY A 797 -3.82 -32.51 -3.55
C GLY A 797 -2.60 -33.07 -2.83
N LYS A 798 -2.39 -32.74 -1.55
CA LYS A 798 -1.26 -33.20 -0.73
C LYS A 798 -1.72 -34.22 0.32
N GLU A 799 -1.89 -35.47 -0.12
CA GLU A 799 -2.53 -36.56 0.62
C GLU A 799 -1.75 -37.05 1.84
N ASN A 800 -0.41 -36.88 1.85
CA ASN A 800 0.45 -37.25 2.97
C ASN A 800 0.64 -36.10 3.97
N THR A 801 -0.29 -35.14 4.01
CA THR A 801 -0.27 -34.06 5.01
C THR A 801 -0.53 -34.62 6.41
N GLN A 802 0.36 -34.33 7.36
CA GLN A 802 0.34 -34.85 8.73
C GLN A 802 0.53 -33.75 9.78
N PHE A 803 -0.06 -33.98 10.95
CA PHE A 803 -0.01 -33.07 12.10
C PHE A 803 0.34 -33.85 13.38
N ALA A 804 1.23 -33.30 14.19
CA ALA A 804 1.62 -33.84 15.50
C ALA A 804 1.76 -32.71 16.53
N TYR A 805 1.51 -32.99 17.81
CA TYR A 805 1.81 -32.03 18.87
C TYR A 805 3.30 -32.05 19.25
N LEU A 806 3.74 -30.92 19.82
CA LEU A 806 5.08 -30.73 20.37
C LEU A 806 5.00 -30.43 21.88
N PRO A 807 5.88 -31.03 22.72
CA PRO A 807 6.76 -32.15 22.40
C PRO A 807 5.97 -33.44 22.08
N VAL A 808 6.54 -34.35 21.30
CA VAL A 808 5.85 -35.58 20.89
C VAL A 808 5.51 -36.42 22.13
N GLY A 809 4.24 -36.82 22.25
CA GLY A 809 3.72 -37.55 23.42
C GLY A 809 3.19 -36.66 24.56
N CYS A 810 3.17 -35.32 24.39
CA CYS A 810 2.53 -34.41 25.33
C CYS A 810 1.03 -34.70 25.52
N THR A 811 0.48 -34.34 26.69
CA THR A 811 -0.96 -34.45 26.96
C THR A 811 -1.70 -33.20 26.47
N PRO A 812 -2.75 -33.35 25.63
CA PRO A 812 -3.60 -32.26 25.17
C PRO A 812 -4.12 -31.38 26.31
N GLY A 813 -3.92 -30.07 26.22
CA GLY A 813 -4.44 -29.09 27.17
C GLY A 813 -3.65 -28.91 28.48
N THR A 814 -2.60 -29.71 28.74
CA THR A 814 -1.78 -29.57 29.97
C THR A 814 -0.28 -29.60 29.74
N GLY A 815 0.23 -30.14 28.63
CA GLY A 815 1.67 -30.23 28.37
C GLY A 815 2.12 -30.02 26.92
N CYS A 816 1.20 -29.74 25.99
CA CYS A 816 1.55 -29.43 24.60
C CYS A 816 1.75 -27.92 24.43
N THR A 817 2.82 -27.53 23.73
CA THR A 817 3.22 -26.13 23.51
C THR A 817 3.38 -25.76 22.03
N GLY A 818 3.12 -26.71 21.12
CA GLY A 818 3.10 -26.45 19.69
C GLY A 818 2.48 -27.56 18.86
N ILE A 819 2.41 -27.31 17.55
CA ILE A 819 1.98 -28.24 16.50
C ILE A 819 3.06 -28.26 15.41
N ARG A 820 3.53 -29.46 15.04
CA ARG A 820 4.28 -29.69 13.79
C ARG A 820 3.29 -30.03 12.69
N ALA A 821 3.45 -29.40 11.53
CA ALA A 821 2.75 -29.74 10.30
C ALA A 821 3.75 -30.11 9.19
N VAL A 822 3.46 -31.20 8.48
CA VAL A 822 4.14 -31.60 7.24
C VAL A 822 3.07 -31.63 6.15
N VAL A 823 3.21 -30.82 5.10
CA VAL A 823 2.32 -30.76 3.94
C VAL A 823 3.08 -31.34 2.76
N ALA A 824 2.75 -32.59 2.39
CA ALA A 824 3.49 -33.37 1.41
C ALA A 824 2.61 -34.39 0.68
N SER A 825 3.18 -35.02 -0.35
CA SER A 825 2.56 -36.05 -1.18
C SER A 825 3.62 -37.01 -1.68
N ASN A 826 3.28 -38.29 -1.85
CA ASN A 826 4.15 -39.25 -2.55
C ASN A 826 3.68 -39.51 -3.99
N SER A 827 2.55 -38.94 -4.40
CA SER A 827 1.91 -39.18 -5.71
C SER A 827 1.73 -37.91 -6.56
N ASN A 828 1.81 -36.73 -5.95
CA ASN A 828 1.60 -35.41 -6.53
C ASN A 828 2.74 -34.44 -6.14
N ALA A 829 3.80 -34.45 -6.94
CA ALA A 829 4.93 -33.53 -6.80
C ALA A 829 4.64 -32.10 -7.33
N SER A 830 3.44 -31.81 -7.86
CA SER A 830 3.14 -30.47 -8.42
C SER A 830 3.31 -29.34 -7.40
N ALA A 831 3.73 -28.18 -7.86
CA ALA A 831 3.80 -26.96 -7.04
C ALA A 831 2.42 -26.59 -6.47
N ILE A 832 2.43 -26.08 -5.24
CA ILE A 832 1.25 -25.55 -4.55
C ILE A 832 1.05 -24.10 -5.07
N PRO A 833 -0.14 -23.72 -5.59
CA PRO A 833 -0.36 -22.38 -6.12
C PRO A 833 -0.18 -21.27 -5.07
N ASP A 834 0.21 -20.07 -5.51
CA ASP A 834 0.34 -18.90 -4.63
C ASP A 834 -0.96 -18.56 -3.87
N GLY A 835 -0.83 -18.02 -2.66
CA GLY A 835 -1.93 -17.69 -1.75
C GLY A 835 -2.74 -18.89 -1.20
N SER A 836 -2.36 -20.12 -1.55
CA SER A 836 -3.11 -21.34 -1.19
C SER A 836 -3.31 -21.50 0.31
N LEU A 837 -4.53 -21.86 0.70
CA LEU A 837 -4.80 -22.44 2.01
C LEU A 837 -4.16 -23.83 2.07
N LEU A 838 -3.20 -24.03 2.98
CA LEU A 838 -2.57 -25.33 3.21
C LEU A 838 -3.47 -26.21 4.09
N TYR A 839 -3.91 -25.65 5.22
CA TYR A 839 -4.77 -26.33 6.18
C TYR A 839 -5.46 -25.33 7.13
N THR A 840 -6.40 -25.83 7.91
CA THR A 840 -7.00 -25.13 9.05
C THR A 840 -6.78 -25.92 10.33
N CYS A 841 -6.65 -25.24 11.47
CA CYS A 841 -6.52 -25.87 12.79
C CYS A 841 -7.48 -25.25 13.79
N LYS A 842 -8.07 -26.09 14.64
CA LYS A 842 -9.03 -25.74 15.68
C LYS A 842 -8.41 -25.75 17.07
N PHE A 843 -8.83 -24.82 17.91
CA PHE A 843 -8.54 -24.82 19.34
C PHE A 843 -9.61 -24.08 20.13
N ARG A 844 -9.70 -24.37 21.43
CA ARG A 844 -10.52 -23.67 22.42
C ARG A 844 -9.65 -22.67 23.19
N ILE A 845 -10.10 -21.42 23.28
CA ILE A 845 -9.49 -20.38 24.12
C ILE A 845 -9.79 -20.70 25.58
N ALA A 846 -8.80 -20.73 26.47
CA ALA A 846 -9.05 -20.96 27.90
C ALA A 846 -9.93 -19.88 28.55
N ALA A 847 -10.78 -20.27 29.50
CA ALA A 847 -11.66 -19.36 30.25
C ALA A 847 -10.91 -18.23 31.00
N THR A 848 -9.63 -18.45 31.32
CA THR A 848 -8.72 -17.51 31.98
C THR A 848 -7.99 -16.55 31.03
N ALA A 849 -7.96 -16.81 29.72
CA ALA A 849 -7.16 -16.06 28.75
C ALA A 849 -7.66 -14.61 28.58
N ARG A 850 -6.75 -13.64 28.44
CA ARG A 850 -7.06 -12.19 28.32
C ARG A 850 -5.99 -11.51 27.46
N GLY A 851 -6.38 -10.54 26.62
CA GLY A 851 -5.45 -9.82 25.74
C GLY A 851 -5.19 -10.56 24.43
N THR A 852 -3.93 -10.59 23.98
CA THR A 852 -3.51 -11.25 22.73
C THR A 852 -2.24 -12.07 22.96
N SER A 853 -2.18 -13.28 22.38
CA SER A 853 -0.96 -14.12 22.32
C SER A 853 -0.54 -14.37 20.88
N VAL A 854 0.75 -14.54 20.66
CA VAL A 854 1.36 -14.79 19.34
C VAL A 854 1.41 -16.30 19.08
N LEU A 855 1.10 -16.71 17.85
CA LEU A 855 1.33 -18.05 17.31
C LEU A 855 2.63 -18.01 16.51
N THR A 856 3.72 -18.58 17.06
CA THR A 856 5.07 -18.38 16.53
C THR A 856 5.47 -19.48 15.55
N THR A 857 5.76 -19.09 14.31
CA THR A 857 6.26 -19.97 13.25
C THR A 857 7.75 -20.29 13.45
N SER A 858 8.13 -21.56 13.29
CA SER A 858 9.52 -22.05 13.36
C SER A 858 9.66 -23.38 12.60
N GLY A 859 10.82 -24.04 12.63
CA GLY A 859 10.98 -25.40 12.06
C GLY A 859 10.80 -25.51 10.54
N LEU A 860 10.89 -24.39 9.82
CA LEU A 860 10.57 -24.23 8.40
C LEU A 860 11.52 -25.00 7.48
N VAL A 861 10.96 -25.84 6.61
CA VAL A 861 11.66 -26.53 5.52
C VAL A 861 10.74 -26.57 4.30
N GLY A 862 11.21 -26.12 3.14
CA GLY A 862 10.49 -26.20 1.86
C GLY A 862 11.20 -27.09 0.85
N SER A 863 10.45 -27.61 -0.13
CA SER A 863 11.03 -28.28 -1.31
C SER A 863 10.29 -27.96 -2.60
N ASP A 864 11.02 -27.93 -3.72
CA ASP A 864 10.48 -27.78 -5.08
C ASP A 864 9.91 -29.12 -5.63
N PRO A 865 9.25 -29.14 -6.80
CA PRO A 865 8.75 -30.37 -7.44
C PRO A 865 9.82 -31.42 -7.72
N GLU A 866 11.07 -30.98 -7.91
CA GLU A 866 12.25 -31.81 -8.11
C GLU A 866 12.87 -32.30 -6.78
N GLY A 867 12.32 -31.93 -5.63
CA GLY A 867 12.75 -32.34 -4.29
C GLY A 867 13.96 -31.57 -3.74
N ARG A 868 14.35 -30.45 -4.36
CA ARG A 868 15.44 -29.57 -3.91
C ARG A 868 14.96 -28.65 -2.79
N PRO A 869 15.82 -28.24 -1.84
CA PRO A 869 15.41 -27.36 -0.75
C PRO A 869 15.04 -25.96 -1.26
N VAL A 870 13.91 -25.44 -0.80
CA VAL A 870 13.45 -24.06 -1.00
C VAL A 870 13.49 -23.33 0.34
N TRP A 871 13.97 -22.09 0.34
CA TRP A 871 13.99 -21.24 1.53
C TRP A 871 12.59 -20.77 1.87
N LEU A 872 12.14 -21.00 3.11
CA LEU A 872 10.84 -20.54 3.59
C LEU A 872 11.01 -19.54 4.74
N SER A 873 10.30 -18.42 4.65
CA SER A 873 10.05 -17.50 5.75
C SER A 873 8.77 -17.89 6.51
N GLY A 874 8.63 -17.40 7.75
CA GLY A 874 7.48 -17.67 8.60
C GLY A 874 6.85 -16.39 9.11
N VAL A 875 5.54 -16.26 8.92
CA VAL A 875 4.75 -15.13 9.40
C VAL A 875 3.87 -15.59 10.56
N ASN A 876 4.20 -15.09 11.74
CA ASN A 876 3.51 -15.40 12.99
C ASN A 876 2.05 -14.94 12.96
N GLY A 877 1.16 -15.76 13.51
CA GLY A 877 -0.24 -15.42 13.74
C GLY A 877 -0.47 -14.92 15.16
N SER A 878 -1.74 -14.77 15.55
CA SER A 878 -2.11 -14.38 16.90
C SER A 878 -3.53 -14.81 17.29
N VAL A 879 -3.77 -14.87 18.59
CA VAL A 879 -5.06 -15.18 19.22
C VAL A 879 -5.45 -14.02 20.12
N THR A 880 -6.50 -13.27 19.73
CA THR A 880 -7.02 -12.14 20.51
C THR A 880 -8.30 -12.54 21.23
N VAL A 881 -8.37 -12.24 22.54
CA VAL A 881 -9.49 -12.62 23.40
C VAL A 881 -10.35 -11.40 23.71
N PHE A 882 -11.55 -11.34 23.12
CA PHE A 882 -12.52 -10.30 23.45
C PHE A 882 -13.36 -10.70 24.66
N LEU A 883 -13.56 -9.76 25.59
CA LEU A 883 -14.53 -9.92 26.66
C LEU A 883 -15.89 -9.41 26.17
N PRO A 884 -16.94 -10.25 26.09
CA PRO A 884 -18.25 -9.78 25.73
C PRO A 884 -18.77 -8.82 26.81
N THR A 885 -19.08 -7.58 26.42
CA THR A 885 -19.74 -6.60 27.29
C THR A 885 -21.04 -7.20 27.80
N PRO A 886 -21.32 -7.19 29.12
CA PRO A 886 -22.54 -7.78 29.65
C PRO A 886 -23.76 -7.04 29.10
N THR A 887 -24.57 -7.73 28.29
CA THR A 887 -25.85 -7.22 27.79
C THR A 887 -26.70 -6.73 28.97
N PRO A 888 -27.20 -5.48 28.95
CA PRO A 888 -28.03 -4.98 30.05
C PRO A 888 -29.38 -5.70 30.06
N THR A 889 -29.50 -6.73 30.91
CA THR A 889 -30.77 -7.39 31.18
C THR A 889 -31.78 -6.37 31.66
N HIS A 890 -32.87 -6.18 30.90
CA HIS A 890 -33.94 -5.26 31.27
C HIS A 890 -34.69 -5.76 32.51
N THR A 891 -34.22 -5.36 33.69
CA THR A 891 -34.93 -5.57 34.96
C THR A 891 -36.24 -4.80 34.94
N THR A 892 -37.35 -5.50 34.74
CA THR A 892 -38.70 -4.92 34.76
C THR A 892 -39.10 -4.52 36.17
N THR A 893 -39.00 -3.23 36.49
CA THR A 893 -39.47 -2.68 37.77
C THR A 893 -40.97 -2.95 37.95
N PRO A 894 -41.38 -3.71 38.99
CA PRO A 894 -42.79 -4.03 39.21
C PRO A 894 -43.56 -2.79 39.68
N THR A 895 -44.72 -2.52 39.08
CA THR A 895 -45.62 -1.46 39.56
C THR A 895 -46.37 -1.97 40.78
N HIS A 896 -46.20 -1.30 41.92
CA HIS A 896 -46.90 -1.67 43.16
C HIS A 896 -48.40 -1.33 43.11
N THR A 897 -49.21 -2.23 43.65
CA THR A 897 -50.61 -2.00 44.08
C THR A 897 -50.80 -2.79 45.39
N PRO A 898 -51.50 -2.27 46.42
CA PRO A 898 -51.08 -2.51 47.80
C PRO A 898 -51.90 -3.51 48.62
N THR A 899 -51.33 -3.93 49.77
CA THR A 899 -51.96 -4.61 50.93
C THR A 899 -52.43 -6.07 50.70
N LEU A 900 -52.34 -7.04 51.64
CA LEU A 900 -52.24 -7.00 53.11
C LEU A 900 -51.16 -7.92 53.74
N THR A 901 -50.39 -7.35 54.66
CA THR A 901 -49.87 -7.83 55.97
C THR A 901 -49.89 -9.34 56.37
N ARG A 902 -48.72 -9.90 56.74
CA ARG A 902 -48.47 -10.48 58.09
C ARG A 902 -46.97 -10.59 58.46
N THR A 903 -46.65 -10.31 59.72
CA THR A 903 -45.31 -10.26 60.33
C THR A 903 -44.82 -11.61 60.89
N ALA A 904 -43.51 -11.93 60.83
CA ALA A 904 -42.73 -12.63 61.88
C ALA A 904 -41.22 -12.75 61.56
N THR A 905 -40.38 -12.62 62.60
CA THR A 905 -38.94 -12.99 62.73
C THR A 905 -38.79 -13.78 64.06
N PRO A 906 -37.63 -14.34 64.46
CA PRO A 906 -36.41 -14.80 63.76
C PRO A 906 -36.07 -16.29 64.10
N SER A 907 -34.88 -16.84 63.78
CA SER A 907 -34.12 -17.78 64.67
C SER A 907 -32.69 -18.14 64.18
N ALA A 908 -31.89 -18.75 65.07
CA ALA A 908 -30.43 -18.90 65.14
C ALA A 908 -29.74 -20.07 64.36
N THR A 909 -28.40 -20.11 64.46
CA THR A 909 -27.40 -21.12 64.01
C THR A 909 -27.44 -22.46 64.80
N PRO A 910 -26.82 -23.55 64.29
CA PRO A 910 -25.58 -24.08 64.92
C PRO A 910 -24.55 -24.76 63.94
N THR A 911 -23.57 -25.51 64.48
CA THR A 911 -22.28 -25.97 63.86
C THR A 911 -22.01 -27.50 64.06
N ALA A 912 -20.95 -28.08 63.44
CA ALA A 912 -20.22 -29.37 63.75
C ALA A 912 -20.50 -30.64 62.87
N THR A 913 -19.64 -31.67 62.66
CA THR A 913 -18.15 -31.88 62.79
C THR A 913 -17.63 -33.25 62.21
N LEU A 914 -16.54 -33.23 61.41
CA LEU A 914 -15.40 -34.19 61.16
C LEU A 914 -15.49 -35.73 60.83
N THR A 915 -14.41 -36.19 60.15
CA THR A 915 -13.58 -37.46 60.27
C THR A 915 -13.86 -38.80 59.52
N GLY A 916 -12.78 -39.45 59.01
CA GLY A 916 -12.69 -40.89 58.61
C GLY A 916 -11.50 -41.27 57.65
N THR A 917 -10.75 -42.36 57.91
CA THR A 917 -9.54 -42.89 57.16
C THR A 917 -9.23 -44.39 57.56
N PRO A 918 -8.12 -45.10 57.20
CA PRO A 918 -7.45 -45.45 55.91
C PRO A 918 -7.03 -46.97 55.81
N THR A 919 -5.81 -47.30 55.29
CA THR A 919 -4.99 -48.58 55.34
C THR A 919 -5.30 -49.70 54.30
N THR A 920 -4.39 -50.60 53.83
CA THR A 920 -3.09 -51.20 54.30
C THR A 920 -2.00 -51.46 53.20
N THR A 921 -0.78 -51.91 53.60
CA THR A 921 0.44 -52.22 52.76
C THR A 921 1.14 -53.54 53.19
N PRO A 922 2.05 -54.14 52.39
CA PRO A 922 3.33 -54.66 52.94
C PRO A 922 4.58 -54.55 52.01
N THR A 923 5.78 -54.91 52.52
CA THR A 923 7.13 -54.82 51.86
C THR A 923 7.94 -56.13 52.07
N PRO A 924 8.99 -56.41 51.27
CA PRO A 924 10.38 -56.42 51.82
C PRO A 924 11.49 -55.98 50.81
N SER A 925 12.77 -56.11 51.20
CA SER A 925 14.00 -55.77 50.43
C SER A 925 15.14 -56.77 50.78
N PRO A 926 16.12 -57.05 49.90
CA PRO A 926 17.47 -56.50 50.13
C PRO A 926 18.33 -56.19 48.87
N THR A 927 19.27 -55.26 49.08
CA THR A 927 20.63 -55.08 48.51
C THR A 927 21.09 -55.85 47.26
N GLU A 928 21.53 -55.10 46.24
CA GLU A 928 22.86 -55.27 45.64
C GLU A 928 23.44 -53.90 45.21
N THR A 929 24.77 -53.74 45.23
CA THR A 929 25.45 -52.47 44.87
C THR A 929 26.63 -52.73 43.95
N PRO A 930 26.57 -52.30 42.68
CA PRO A 930 27.74 -52.02 41.86
C PRO A 930 27.89 -50.53 41.54
N VAL A 931 29.13 -50.14 41.25
CA VAL A 931 29.60 -48.81 40.88
C VAL A 931 28.73 -48.07 39.84
N SER A 932 28.65 -46.75 40.02
CA SER A 932 28.20 -45.80 38.99
C SER A 932 29.28 -45.65 37.93
N LEU A 933 29.37 -46.59 36.99
CA LEU A 933 30.12 -46.40 35.76
C LEU A 933 29.52 -45.21 34.98
N CYS A 934 30.37 -44.28 34.57
CA CYS A 934 29.97 -43.16 33.74
C CYS A 934 29.71 -43.69 32.31
N PRO A 935 28.55 -43.41 31.67
CA PRO A 935 28.28 -43.88 30.31
C PRO A 935 29.37 -43.42 29.33
N GLY A 936 30.13 -44.39 28.81
CA GLY A 936 31.27 -44.20 27.90
C GLY A 936 32.67 -44.12 28.53
N ASP A 937 32.81 -44.18 29.85
CA ASP A 937 34.12 -44.34 30.53
C ASP A 937 34.50 -45.83 30.47
N CYS A 938 35.05 -46.25 29.32
CA CYS A 938 35.37 -47.64 29.02
C CYS A 938 36.44 -48.22 29.95
N ASN A 939 37.36 -47.38 30.44
CA ASN A 939 38.48 -47.80 31.28
C ASN A 939 38.23 -47.63 32.80
N GLY A 940 37.17 -46.93 33.20
CA GLY A 940 36.72 -46.77 34.58
C GLY A 940 37.54 -45.75 35.39
N ASN A 941 38.09 -44.72 34.74
CA ASN A 941 38.95 -43.71 35.39
C ASN A 941 38.20 -42.45 35.88
N GLY A 942 36.94 -42.26 35.47
CA GLY A 942 36.11 -41.10 35.81
C GLY A 942 36.01 -40.02 34.71
N GLU A 943 36.63 -40.20 33.54
CA GLU A 943 36.52 -39.30 32.38
C GLU A 943 36.17 -40.07 31.11
N VAL A 944 35.38 -39.47 30.21
CA VAL A 944 35.08 -40.04 28.88
C VAL A 944 35.98 -39.38 27.85
N THR A 945 36.96 -40.12 27.32
CA THR A 945 37.91 -39.57 26.34
C THR A 945 37.44 -39.75 24.89
N ILE A 946 38.05 -39.00 23.95
CA ILE A 946 37.73 -39.12 22.51
C ILE A 946 38.05 -40.54 21.98
N ASP A 947 39.12 -41.17 22.47
CA ASP A 947 39.51 -42.52 22.06
C ASP A 947 38.49 -43.57 22.50
N GLU A 948 37.81 -43.34 23.62
CA GLU A 948 36.72 -44.18 24.13
C GLU A 948 35.40 -43.96 23.38
N LEU A 949 35.08 -42.73 23.01
CA LEU A 949 33.97 -42.44 22.09
C LEU A 949 34.19 -43.12 20.73
N VAL A 950 35.43 -43.13 20.24
CA VAL A 950 35.82 -43.88 19.03
C VAL A 950 35.76 -45.40 19.28
N MET A 951 36.10 -45.90 20.46
CA MET A 951 35.90 -47.30 20.83
C MET A 951 34.41 -47.70 20.73
N MET A 952 33.52 -46.92 21.35
CA MET A 952 32.07 -47.13 21.31
C MET A 952 31.52 -47.14 19.89
N VAL A 953 31.93 -46.18 19.03
CA VAL A 953 31.52 -46.15 17.61
C VAL A 953 31.97 -47.42 16.88
N ASN A 954 33.18 -47.93 17.14
CA ASN A 954 33.66 -49.16 16.50
C ASN A 954 32.94 -50.42 17.02
N ILE A 955 32.48 -50.44 18.27
CA ILE A 955 31.64 -51.51 18.83
C ILE A 955 30.22 -51.45 18.21
N ALA A 956 29.61 -50.27 18.12
CA ALA A 956 28.30 -50.05 17.49
C ALA A 956 28.27 -50.41 15.99
N LEU A 957 29.43 -50.36 15.31
CA LEU A 957 29.61 -50.82 13.93
C LEU A 957 30.00 -52.31 13.82
N GLY A 958 30.00 -53.06 14.92
CA GLY A 958 30.34 -54.49 14.97
C GLY A 958 31.82 -54.81 14.71
N ALA A 959 32.71 -53.81 14.72
CA ALA A 959 34.14 -53.98 14.46
C ALA A 959 34.95 -54.35 15.72
N ARG A 960 34.36 -54.25 16.91
CA ARG A 960 34.90 -54.67 18.22
C ARG A 960 33.79 -55.30 19.08
N PRO A 961 34.12 -56.21 20.02
CA PRO A 961 33.14 -56.78 20.95
C PRO A 961 32.76 -55.78 22.05
N LEU A 962 31.56 -55.91 22.62
CA LEU A 962 31.08 -55.04 23.71
C LEU A 962 31.99 -55.08 24.96
N SER A 963 32.69 -56.19 25.20
CA SER A 963 33.66 -56.32 26.30
C SER A 963 34.82 -55.31 26.26
N ASP A 964 35.06 -54.65 25.11
CA ASP A 964 36.06 -53.58 25.00
C ASP A 964 35.56 -52.25 25.62
N CYS A 965 34.25 -52.09 25.86
CA CYS A 965 33.65 -50.95 26.53
C CYS A 965 32.23 -51.26 27.08
N GLU A 966 32.12 -52.08 28.14
CA GLU A 966 30.83 -52.38 28.76
C GLU A 966 30.14 -51.14 29.34
N ALA A 967 30.91 -50.09 29.69
CA ALA A 967 30.39 -48.79 30.11
C ALA A 967 29.65 -48.02 28.98
N GLY A 968 29.81 -48.43 27.73
CA GLY A 968 29.15 -47.83 26.58
C GLY A 968 27.71 -48.29 26.36
N ASP A 969 27.39 -49.53 26.76
CA ASP A 969 26.02 -50.03 26.85
C ASP A 969 25.41 -49.58 28.19
N SER A 970 24.80 -48.39 28.15
CA SER A 970 24.20 -47.75 29.31
C SER A 970 22.82 -48.31 29.67
N THR A 971 22.18 -49.01 28.73
CA THR A 971 20.84 -49.61 28.89
C THR A 971 20.88 -51.09 29.30
N ARG A 972 22.03 -51.75 29.09
CA ARG A 972 22.31 -53.17 29.33
C ARG A 972 21.49 -54.12 28.46
N ASP A 973 21.28 -53.77 27.20
CA ASP A 973 20.58 -54.63 26.23
C ASP A 973 21.52 -55.53 25.39
N GLY A 974 22.82 -55.26 25.41
CA GLY A 974 23.86 -56.08 24.77
C GLY A 974 24.47 -55.49 23.50
N GLU A 975 24.03 -54.30 23.06
CA GLU A 975 24.64 -53.55 21.95
C GLU A 975 25.02 -52.12 22.40
N ILE A 976 25.67 -51.33 21.53
CA ILE A 976 25.88 -49.89 21.77
C ILE A 976 25.11 -49.12 20.71
N THR A 977 24.13 -48.33 21.13
CA THR A 977 23.31 -47.54 20.22
C THR A 977 23.85 -46.12 20.01
N ILE A 978 23.44 -45.47 18.92
CA ILE A 978 23.82 -44.08 18.62
C ILE A 978 23.38 -43.11 19.73
N ASP A 979 22.20 -43.35 20.34
CA ASP A 979 21.68 -42.54 21.45
C ASP A 979 22.53 -42.65 22.73
N GLU A 980 23.36 -43.68 22.86
CA GLU A 980 24.26 -43.90 24.00
C GLU A 980 25.64 -43.33 23.74
N ILE A 981 26.12 -43.41 22.49
CA ILE A 981 27.28 -42.64 22.02
C ILE A 981 27.01 -41.15 22.22
N ILE A 982 25.80 -40.66 21.93
CA ILE A 982 25.42 -39.25 22.18
C ILE A 982 25.43 -38.91 23.68
N ARG A 983 25.04 -39.84 24.57
CA ARG A 983 25.15 -39.65 26.03
C ARG A 983 26.62 -39.59 26.47
N ALA A 984 27.46 -40.47 25.95
CA ALA A 984 28.90 -40.47 26.22
C ALA A 984 29.58 -39.18 25.73
N VAL A 985 29.27 -38.70 24.51
CA VAL A 985 29.73 -37.39 24.01
C VAL A 985 29.28 -36.26 24.93
N THR A 986 28.05 -36.32 25.45
CA THR A 986 27.55 -35.33 26.41
C THR A 986 28.36 -35.36 27.72
N ARG A 987 28.76 -36.55 28.21
CA ARG A 987 29.62 -36.71 29.39
C ARG A 987 31.05 -36.24 29.17
N ALA A 988 31.65 -36.51 28.02
CA ALA A 988 32.96 -35.96 27.64
C ALA A 988 32.98 -34.41 27.64
N LEU A 989 31.83 -33.77 27.44
CA LEU A 989 31.68 -32.30 27.44
C LEU A 989 31.24 -31.70 28.80
N SER A 990 30.62 -32.50 29.68
CA SER A 990 30.09 -32.03 30.98
C SER A 990 30.82 -32.56 32.22
N GLY A 991 31.67 -33.57 32.05
CA GLY A 991 32.16 -34.42 33.13
C GLY A 991 31.19 -35.55 33.49
N CYS A 992 31.74 -36.51 34.22
CA CYS A 992 31.04 -37.59 34.92
C CYS A 992 30.61 -37.13 36.33
#